data_AF-A0A1Q5T100-F1
#
_entry.id   AF-A0A1Q5T100-F1
#
_cell.length_a   1.000
_cell.length_b   1.000
_cell.length_c   1.000
_cell.angle_alpha   90.00
_cell.angle_beta   90.00
_cell.angle_gamma   90.00
#
_symmetry.space_group_name_H-M   'P 1'
#
loop_
_entity.id
_entity.type
_entity.pdbx_description
1 polymer ?
#
loop_
_entity_poly.entity_id
_entity_poly.type
_entity_poly.pdbx_seq_one_letter_code
_entity_poly.pdbx_strand_id
1 'polypeptide(L)'
;MPEVIVALDVCQHAMPIFHTPHTLIEYHNTKEREVAERLRDATIAVTSAVPITAETIAQCPNLKLICVSIVGVDHIDVQACRARSIRVCNTPAATTEAVAEHAIALYFAAKRNIVRAHNWVISGKEWEHESTAMSAYERLPTPISQDTLGLVGYGKIGQKVEVFARALGMKVLIADRRGIPDASIRDGRTAFDTVLRQSTVLMLTCPLDDSTANMISKKELESMESSCLVINVGRGGLVNEEAIIAALKARTIAGYATDVFPIEPATKKNSLLLSGDIPNLTLSPHLAWYSSESIERQQASIQAIVEGFTNGNCVNRQTGLALNFDMQKPTLRRIRLRLMTWLEPWLSSDEYQFPDTVREKAIHNNRWSRRRPQTLAALLIAVLFILYLLSGSPLPATFHRPYVPYYERSCDHPVSRLVHDAQKSFNATVARQSKSFAEAITEYKRRYQMPPPPGFDKWYEFASRRSTVMIDEFDTIYHAILPFWGLNPSVIRARVREDLGYDNYLMGIIIGNGRPIHLVGGQRSAQKQLWQRDGTLAILKKFAQWLPDMDLPFNEHDEPRVIVAHEDLHRMVTAGKEAQARLNRNSLLEHQFSKGDIIDPILGTWKSRYNDIEKQETWLTSRISCPQGTPARDLDGAAPDNTSAYAINPLGFVFNQTAASDICLNPSLRHRLGIFERPNRFKVTNELVSMFSMSRLSASQDITVPSPYNYERMTDYDIKASFDWEKKKPQLYWRGATTGGNGRKGAWRNLERQRIIANLTQPSSAQYVLQQMEHTACDIGGDSGWELQRVEYARIKSWFNVRFVWITGCEEEDCAEQGEFFGVPLNDDPSNAPSDPPEEAWKYRYLLDMDGHSYSGRFVAFMRSNSLPMKVAFFREWHDNVLVPWVHYAPLNKDVDEVPELMRFFEQDTAGQEIAKTIAEGGQGWANRVLRNEDMEVYMFRLLLE
;
A
#
# COMPACT_ATOMS: atom_id res chain seq x y z
N MET A 1 -22.81 39.55 9.89
CA MET A 1 -22.21 40.08 8.65
C MET A 1 -21.24 39.03 8.13
N PRO A 2 -21.12 38.82 6.82
CA PRO A 2 -20.11 37.91 6.26
C PRO A 2 -18.71 38.39 6.67
N GLU A 3 -17.79 37.46 6.91
CA GLU A 3 -16.40 37.81 7.24
C GLU A 3 -15.67 38.33 5.99
N VAL A 4 -14.77 39.30 6.16
CA VAL A 4 -13.93 39.85 5.10
C VAL A 4 -12.53 39.27 5.25
N ILE A 5 -12.19 38.35 4.35
CA ILE A 5 -10.91 37.65 4.31
C ILE A 5 -10.00 38.37 3.32
N VAL A 6 -8.84 38.82 3.79
CA VAL A 6 -7.83 39.48 2.96
C VAL A 6 -6.54 38.65 2.97
N ALA A 7 -6.14 38.15 1.80
CA ALA A 7 -4.87 37.46 1.61
C ALA A 7 -3.83 38.43 1.03
N LEU A 8 -2.75 38.69 1.77
CA LEU A 8 -1.80 39.77 1.47
C LEU A 8 -0.70 39.39 0.47
N ASP A 9 -0.37 38.11 0.36
CA ASP A 9 0.79 37.63 -0.41
C ASP A 9 0.51 36.25 -1.03
N VAL A 10 -0.53 36.19 -1.87
CA VAL A 10 -0.92 35.00 -2.63
C VAL A 10 0.13 34.69 -3.70
N CYS A 11 1.16 33.94 -3.30
CA CYS A 11 2.23 33.51 -4.18
C CYS A 11 1.86 32.21 -4.90
N GLN A 12 1.61 32.33 -6.21
CA GLN A 12 1.54 31.26 -7.21
C GLN A 12 0.36 30.27 -7.17
N HIS A 13 -0.44 30.23 -6.09
CA HIS A 13 -1.58 29.32 -5.96
C HIS A 13 -2.80 30.02 -5.37
N ALA A 14 -4.00 29.70 -5.86
CA ALA A 14 -5.24 30.29 -5.36
C ALA A 14 -5.47 29.96 -3.87
N MET A 15 -6.19 30.83 -3.17
CA MET A 15 -6.66 30.53 -1.83
C MET A 15 -7.62 29.33 -1.83
N PRO A 16 -7.67 28.54 -0.75
CA PRO A 16 -8.64 27.45 -0.64
C PRO A 16 -10.07 27.98 -0.69
N ILE A 17 -11.00 27.13 -1.12
CA ILE A 17 -12.43 27.44 -1.09
C ILE A 17 -12.91 27.41 0.37
N PHE A 18 -13.45 28.53 0.86
CA PHE A 18 -14.09 28.59 2.18
C PHE A 18 -15.60 28.40 2.04
N HIS A 19 -16.20 27.53 2.85
CA HIS A 19 -17.63 27.20 2.76
C HIS A 19 -18.55 28.12 3.57
N THR A 20 -18.00 28.99 4.41
CA THR A 20 -18.78 29.94 5.21
C THR A 20 -19.04 31.24 4.42
N PRO A 21 -20.15 31.97 4.63
CA PRO A 21 -20.40 33.22 3.91
C PRO A 21 -19.30 34.26 4.18
N HIS A 22 -18.55 34.62 3.14
CA HIS A 22 -17.40 35.52 3.23
C HIS A 22 -17.25 36.39 1.98
N THR A 23 -16.43 37.42 2.08
CA THR A 23 -15.84 38.14 0.93
C THR A 23 -14.33 37.90 0.95
N LEU A 24 -13.78 37.39 -0.15
CA LEU A 24 -12.35 37.12 -0.29
C LEU A 24 -11.70 38.19 -1.18
N ILE A 25 -10.64 38.81 -0.69
CA ILE A 25 -9.81 39.78 -1.42
C ILE A 25 -8.39 39.25 -1.44
N GLU A 26 -7.84 39.05 -2.63
CA GLU A 26 -6.50 38.48 -2.82
C GLU A 26 -5.55 39.50 -3.42
N TYR A 27 -4.34 39.55 -2.88
CA TYR A 27 -3.24 40.32 -3.42
C TYR A 27 -2.04 39.40 -3.67
N HIS A 28 -1.51 39.43 -4.90
CA HIS A 28 -0.31 38.68 -5.25
C HIS A 28 0.94 39.12 -4.48
N ASN A 29 1.05 40.42 -4.19
CA ASN A 29 2.14 41.00 -3.41
C ASN A 29 1.62 42.26 -2.70
N THR A 30 1.98 42.44 -1.43
CA THR A 30 1.66 43.64 -0.64
C THR A 30 2.96 44.28 -0.16
N LYS A 31 3.16 45.56 -0.49
CA LYS A 31 4.26 46.34 0.11
C LYS A 31 3.88 46.75 1.53
N GLU A 32 4.85 46.88 2.42
CA GLU A 32 4.63 47.26 3.83
C GLU A 32 3.72 48.49 4.01
N ARG A 33 3.93 49.54 3.20
CA ARG A 33 3.11 50.76 3.22
C ARG A 33 1.63 50.55 2.85
N GLU A 34 1.28 49.45 2.19
CA GLU A 34 -0.06 49.12 1.68
C GLU A 34 -0.84 48.23 2.65
N VAL A 35 -0.18 47.65 3.67
CA VAL A 35 -0.78 46.65 4.57
C VAL A 35 -1.95 47.24 5.37
N ALA A 36 -1.76 48.42 5.98
CA ALA A 36 -2.79 49.07 6.78
C ALA A 36 -4.03 49.45 5.95
N GLU A 37 -3.83 49.86 4.69
CA GLU A 37 -4.92 50.16 3.77
C GLU A 37 -5.71 48.91 3.40
N ARG A 38 -5.01 47.83 3.00
CA ARG A 38 -5.62 46.57 2.55
C ARG A 38 -6.33 45.81 3.67
N LEU A 39 -5.84 45.92 4.90
CA LEU A 39 -6.44 45.28 6.07
C LEU A 39 -7.48 46.14 6.79
N ARG A 40 -7.75 47.38 6.36
CA ARG A 40 -8.61 48.33 7.06
C ARG A 40 -9.98 47.75 7.44
N ASP A 41 -10.63 47.08 6.48
CA ASP A 41 -11.96 46.50 6.63
C ASP A 41 -11.93 44.97 6.85
N ALA A 42 -10.73 44.37 6.89
CA ALA A 42 -10.56 42.94 7.05
C ALA A 42 -11.01 42.48 8.45
N THR A 43 -11.70 41.35 8.51
CA THR A 43 -11.93 40.62 9.76
C THR A 43 -10.96 39.46 9.93
N ILE A 44 -10.46 38.90 8.81
CA ILE A 44 -9.47 37.83 8.76
C ILE A 44 -8.36 38.25 7.79
N ALA A 45 -7.09 38.21 8.25
CA ALA A 45 -5.92 38.37 7.40
C ALA A 45 -5.26 37.01 7.16
N VAL A 46 -4.85 36.73 5.93
CA VAL A 46 -3.98 35.59 5.57
C VAL A 46 -2.66 36.14 5.04
N THR A 47 -1.54 35.67 5.59
CA THR A 47 -0.20 36.14 5.17
C THR A 47 0.87 35.06 5.32
N SER A 48 1.94 35.14 4.54
CA SER A 48 3.10 34.25 4.61
C SER A 48 4.38 34.99 5.01
N ALA A 49 4.60 36.22 4.55
CA ALA A 49 5.83 36.96 4.80
C ALA A 49 5.63 38.46 5.06
N VAL A 50 4.47 39.02 4.74
CA VAL A 50 4.20 40.46 4.87
C VAL A 50 4.13 40.87 6.36
N PRO A 51 4.99 41.79 6.84
CA PRO A 51 4.96 42.20 8.24
C PRO A 51 3.65 42.86 8.66
N ILE A 52 3.12 42.48 9.83
CA ILE A 52 1.94 43.10 10.44
C ILE A 52 2.35 43.66 11.80
N THR A 53 2.69 44.95 11.80
CA THR A 53 3.21 45.70 12.96
C THR A 53 2.09 46.20 13.88
N ALA A 54 2.44 46.64 15.09
CA ALA A 54 1.50 47.31 16.01
C ALA A 54 0.78 48.52 15.36
N GLU A 55 1.49 49.30 14.54
CA GLU A 55 0.95 50.46 13.83
C GLU A 55 -0.12 50.05 12.80
N THR A 56 0.16 49.00 12.03
CA THR A 56 -0.82 48.40 11.10
C THR A 56 -2.04 47.89 11.86
N ILE A 57 -1.81 47.11 12.93
CA ILE A 57 -2.88 46.55 13.75
C ILE A 57 -3.81 47.66 14.21
N ALA A 58 -3.27 48.75 14.79
CA ALA A 58 -4.03 49.90 15.28
C ALA A 58 -5.01 50.51 14.25
N GLN A 59 -4.70 50.42 12.96
CA GLN A 59 -5.51 50.98 11.86
C GLN A 59 -6.59 50.02 11.33
N CYS A 60 -6.63 48.78 11.81
CA CYS A 60 -7.58 47.74 11.37
C CYS A 60 -8.61 47.46 12.48
N PRO A 61 -9.69 48.24 12.62
CA PRO A 61 -10.62 48.13 13.75
C PRO A 61 -11.36 46.78 13.80
N ASN A 62 -11.58 46.15 12.64
CA ASN A 62 -12.41 44.96 12.50
C ASN A 62 -11.64 43.63 12.54
N LEU A 63 -10.30 43.68 12.58
CA LEU A 63 -9.45 42.49 12.48
C LEU A 63 -9.59 41.60 13.72
N LYS A 64 -9.88 40.32 13.52
CA LYS A 64 -10.10 39.33 14.59
C LYS A 64 -9.19 38.11 14.49
N LEU A 65 -8.70 37.78 13.29
CA LEU A 65 -7.81 36.64 13.03
C LEU A 65 -6.68 37.04 12.07
N ILE A 66 -5.47 36.58 12.37
CA ILE A 66 -4.34 36.52 11.44
C ILE A 66 -3.97 35.04 11.28
N CYS A 67 -4.15 34.51 10.08
CA CYS A 67 -3.76 33.16 9.69
C CYS A 67 -2.44 33.24 8.91
N VAL A 68 -1.38 32.76 9.53
CA VAL A 68 -0.04 32.72 8.94
C VAL A 68 0.12 31.41 8.17
N SER A 69 0.34 31.49 6.85
CA SER A 69 0.43 30.35 5.94
C SER A 69 1.69 29.51 6.12
N ILE A 70 2.62 29.95 6.98
CA ILE A 70 3.86 29.25 7.31
C ILE A 70 3.99 28.99 8.82
N VAL A 71 5.00 28.22 9.23
CA VAL A 71 5.24 27.90 10.65
C VAL A 71 5.70 29.11 11.48
N GLY A 72 6.57 29.95 10.91
CA GLY A 72 7.14 31.11 11.62
C GLY A 72 6.16 32.28 11.68
N VAL A 73 6.08 32.96 12.84
CA VAL A 73 5.18 34.09 13.07
C VAL A 73 5.94 35.38 13.45
N ASP A 74 7.26 35.40 13.25
CA ASP A 74 8.16 36.44 13.72
C ASP A 74 7.89 37.83 13.10
N HIS A 75 7.25 37.85 11.94
CA HIS A 75 6.84 39.06 11.21
C HIS A 75 5.51 39.66 11.72
N ILE A 76 4.88 39.03 12.72
CA ILE A 76 3.61 39.48 13.32
C ILE A 76 3.87 40.02 14.71
N ASP A 77 3.37 41.23 15.01
CA ASP A 77 3.37 41.74 16.38
C ASP A 77 2.30 41.03 17.23
N VAL A 78 2.68 39.87 17.75
CA VAL A 78 1.82 39.01 18.57
C VAL A 78 1.40 39.71 19.87
N GLN A 79 2.21 40.63 20.40
CA GLN A 79 1.87 41.38 21.62
C GLN A 79 0.75 42.38 21.35
N ALA A 80 0.84 43.14 20.25
CA ALA A 80 -0.20 44.05 19.81
C ALA A 80 -1.50 43.30 19.45
N CYS A 81 -1.39 42.13 18.80
CA CYS A 81 -2.54 41.25 18.54
C CYS A 81 -3.24 40.84 19.84
N ARG A 82 -2.46 40.38 20.83
CA ARG A 82 -2.98 39.96 22.14
C ARG A 82 -3.67 41.10 22.87
N ALA A 83 -3.11 42.32 22.86
CA ALA A 83 -3.71 43.49 23.50
C ALA A 83 -5.10 43.83 22.93
N ARG A 84 -5.38 43.44 21.68
CA ARG A 84 -6.67 43.66 20.99
C ARG A 84 -7.52 42.40 20.81
N SER A 85 -7.16 41.30 21.48
CA SER A 85 -7.86 40.02 21.35
C SER A 85 -7.92 39.46 19.92
N ILE A 86 -6.93 39.79 19.09
CA ILE A 86 -6.77 39.26 17.74
C ILE A 86 -6.09 37.90 17.84
N ARG A 87 -6.71 36.86 17.26
CA ARG A 87 -6.14 35.51 17.22
C ARG A 87 -5.03 35.43 16.17
N VAL A 88 -3.93 34.77 16.50
CA VAL A 88 -2.86 34.45 15.54
C VAL A 88 -2.72 32.93 15.47
N CYS A 89 -2.88 32.38 14.27
CA CYS A 89 -2.78 30.95 13.98
C CYS A 89 -1.75 30.73 12.88
N ASN A 90 -1.04 29.60 12.92
CA ASN A 90 -0.07 29.20 11.89
C ASN A 90 -0.39 27.79 11.36
N THR A 91 0.35 27.35 10.33
CA THR A 91 0.18 26.04 9.67
C THR A 91 1.34 25.08 10.02
N PRO A 92 1.35 24.48 11.23
CA PRO A 92 2.46 23.63 11.66
C PRO A 92 2.54 22.34 10.83
N ALA A 93 3.78 21.90 10.53
CA ALA A 93 4.13 20.61 9.94
C ALA A 93 3.72 20.34 8.48
N ALA A 94 3.13 21.30 7.76
CA ALA A 94 2.82 21.16 6.34
C ALA A 94 4.08 20.88 5.48
N THR A 95 5.24 21.37 5.91
CA THR A 95 6.47 21.46 5.12
C THR A 95 7.57 20.46 5.53
N THR A 96 7.26 19.55 6.46
CA THR A 96 8.26 18.67 7.11
C THR A 96 9.03 17.82 6.09
N GLU A 97 8.32 17.25 5.11
CA GLU A 97 8.90 16.39 4.09
C GLU A 97 9.82 17.20 3.17
N ALA A 98 9.29 18.27 2.56
CA ALA A 98 10.03 19.13 1.63
C ALA A 98 11.32 19.70 2.26
N VAL A 99 11.26 20.18 3.51
CA VAL A 99 12.45 20.74 4.17
C VAL A 99 13.50 19.65 4.43
N ALA A 100 13.08 18.43 4.77
CA ALA A 100 13.99 17.32 4.96
C ALA A 100 14.62 16.85 3.62
N GLU A 101 13.83 16.79 2.54
CA GLU A 101 14.32 16.51 1.19
C GLU A 101 15.34 17.55 0.73
N HIS A 102 15.03 18.83 0.93
CA HIS A 102 15.92 19.93 0.58
C HIS A 102 17.23 19.91 1.37
N ALA A 103 17.19 19.49 2.65
CA ALA A 103 18.41 19.30 3.43
C ALA A 103 19.34 18.22 2.83
N ILE A 104 18.76 17.10 2.36
CA ILE A 104 19.49 16.04 1.66
C ILE A 104 19.96 16.52 0.27
N ALA A 105 19.16 17.31 -0.43
CA ALA A 105 19.53 17.91 -1.71
C ALA A 105 20.73 18.86 -1.55
N LEU A 106 20.73 19.72 -0.52
CA LEU A 106 21.86 20.58 -0.17
C LEU A 106 23.11 19.78 0.19
N TYR A 107 22.95 18.64 0.88
CA TYR A 107 24.06 17.72 1.12
C TYR A 107 24.69 17.25 -0.18
N PHE A 108 23.91 16.72 -1.14
CA PHE A 108 24.47 16.25 -2.41
C PHE A 108 25.04 17.40 -3.24
N ALA A 109 24.34 18.54 -3.27
CA ALA A 109 24.77 19.73 -4.00
C ALA A 109 26.15 20.22 -3.53
N ALA A 110 26.37 20.27 -2.22
CA ALA A 110 27.65 20.69 -1.64
C ALA A 110 28.71 19.58 -1.66
N LYS A 111 28.41 18.37 -1.17
CA LYS A 111 29.38 17.27 -1.06
C LYS A 111 29.92 16.84 -2.43
N ARG A 112 29.09 16.92 -3.48
CA ARG A 112 29.45 16.53 -4.85
C ARG A 112 29.71 17.73 -5.76
N ASN A 113 29.73 18.96 -5.24
CA ASN A 113 29.97 20.19 -6.02
C ASN A 113 29.03 20.34 -7.24
N ILE A 114 27.78 19.86 -7.15
CA ILE A 114 26.86 19.76 -8.31
C ILE A 114 26.59 21.14 -8.91
N VAL A 115 26.28 22.14 -8.07
CA VAL A 115 25.96 23.50 -8.54
C VAL A 115 27.17 24.16 -9.21
N ARG A 116 28.37 23.99 -8.64
CA ARG A 116 29.61 24.51 -9.22
C ARG A 116 29.92 23.85 -10.55
N ALA A 117 29.84 22.52 -10.61
CA ALA A 117 30.07 21.75 -11.83
C ALA A 117 29.08 22.14 -12.94
N HIS A 118 27.80 22.30 -12.59
CA HIS A 118 26.77 22.79 -13.53
C HIS A 118 27.11 24.18 -14.08
N ASN A 119 27.46 25.13 -13.21
CA ASN A 119 27.82 26.49 -13.63
C ASN A 119 29.06 26.51 -14.51
N TRP A 120 30.06 25.68 -14.23
CA TRP A 120 31.27 25.52 -15.06
C TRP A 120 30.99 24.95 -16.45
N VAL A 121 30.08 23.99 -16.54
CA VAL A 121 29.66 23.42 -17.82
C VAL A 121 28.89 24.47 -18.64
N ILE A 122 28.00 25.23 -18.00
CA ILE A 122 27.20 26.27 -18.68
C ILE A 122 28.05 27.49 -19.09
N SER A 123 29.02 27.90 -18.27
CA SER A 123 29.91 29.02 -18.62
C SER A 123 30.77 28.73 -19.84
N GLY A 124 30.99 27.44 -20.15
CA GLY A 124 31.67 26.96 -21.36
C GLY A 124 33.18 27.21 -21.39
N LYS A 125 33.73 28.02 -20.48
CA LYS A 125 35.14 28.43 -20.52
C LYS A 125 36.06 27.48 -19.77
N GLU A 126 35.61 26.98 -18.63
CA GLU A 126 36.45 26.24 -17.70
C GLU A 126 36.60 24.76 -18.10
N TRP A 127 35.51 24.10 -18.50
CA TRP A 127 35.59 22.68 -18.89
C TRP A 127 36.28 22.47 -20.24
N GLU A 128 36.06 23.37 -21.20
CA GLU A 128 36.77 23.38 -22.48
C GLU A 128 38.28 23.60 -22.28
N HIS A 129 38.67 24.52 -21.39
CA HIS A 129 40.08 24.83 -21.11
C HIS A 129 40.80 23.71 -20.33
N GLU A 130 40.18 23.18 -19.27
CA GLU A 130 40.83 22.22 -18.37
C GLU A 130 40.79 20.78 -18.89
N SER A 131 39.99 20.46 -19.92
CA SER A 131 39.78 19.11 -20.49
C SER A 131 39.29 18.03 -19.49
N THR A 132 39.18 18.35 -18.20
CA THR A 132 38.65 17.52 -17.13
C THR A 132 38.01 18.38 -16.04
N ALA A 133 36.88 17.92 -15.50
CA ALA A 133 36.21 18.55 -14.36
C ALA A 133 36.77 18.08 -12.99
N MET A 134 37.80 17.23 -12.98
CA MET A 134 38.39 16.72 -11.72
C MET A 134 39.01 17.82 -10.85
N SER A 135 39.47 18.92 -11.46
CA SER A 135 39.97 20.12 -10.76
C SER A 135 38.90 20.84 -9.93
N ALA A 136 37.61 20.49 -10.10
CA ALA A 136 36.51 20.98 -9.26
C ALA A 136 36.58 20.49 -7.81
N TYR A 137 37.36 19.44 -7.54
CA TYR A 137 37.47 18.81 -6.25
C TYR A 137 38.84 19.09 -5.63
N GLU A 138 38.86 19.91 -4.57
CA GLU A 138 40.07 20.09 -3.76
C GLU A 138 40.42 18.81 -2.96
N ARG A 139 39.41 17.97 -2.70
CA ARG A 139 39.52 16.65 -2.07
C ARG A 139 38.55 15.70 -2.74
N LEU A 140 38.95 14.43 -2.87
CA LEU A 140 38.08 13.40 -3.41
C LEU A 140 36.83 13.25 -2.52
N PRO A 141 35.62 13.33 -3.09
CA PRO A 141 34.40 13.14 -2.32
C PRO A 141 34.29 11.68 -1.88
N THR A 142 34.00 11.45 -0.60
CA THR A 142 33.71 10.12 -0.08
C THR A 142 32.29 9.68 -0.43
N PRO A 143 32.03 8.37 -0.60
CA PRO A 143 30.67 7.84 -0.67
C PRO A 143 29.87 8.18 0.60
N ILE A 144 28.58 8.44 0.44
CA ILE A 144 27.66 8.78 1.56
C ILE A 144 27.63 7.71 2.66
N SER A 145 27.87 6.44 2.34
CA SER A 145 27.94 5.34 3.31
C SER A 145 29.10 5.45 4.30
N GLN A 146 30.08 6.31 4.03
CA GLN A 146 31.19 6.62 4.94
C GLN A 146 30.91 7.85 5.80
N ASP A 147 29.82 8.58 5.56
CA ASP A 147 29.54 9.80 6.30
C ASP A 147 28.83 9.53 7.64
N THR A 148 29.23 10.30 8.65
CA THR A 148 28.56 10.38 9.95
C THR A 148 27.81 11.72 10.02
N LEU A 149 26.49 11.64 10.02
CA LEU A 149 25.59 12.78 10.19
C LEU A 149 25.44 13.13 11.67
N GLY A 150 25.88 14.32 12.05
CA GLY A 150 25.47 14.98 13.28
C GLY A 150 24.22 15.81 13.06
N LEU A 151 23.16 15.50 13.80
CA LEU A 151 21.86 16.17 13.67
C LEU A 151 21.58 17.03 14.90
N VAL A 152 21.54 18.36 14.70
CA VAL A 152 21.23 19.35 15.74
C VAL A 152 19.82 19.87 15.54
N GLY A 153 18.95 19.58 16.51
CA GLY A 153 17.50 19.72 16.37
C GLY A 153 16.86 18.40 15.94
N TYR A 154 16.04 17.83 16.82
CA TYR A 154 15.35 16.56 16.56
C TYR A 154 13.85 16.73 16.80
N GLY A 155 13.30 17.78 16.17
CA GLY A 155 11.87 17.92 15.96
C GLY A 155 11.43 17.09 14.76
N LYS A 156 10.25 17.41 14.20
CA LYS A 156 9.69 16.68 13.05
C LYS A 156 10.63 16.65 11.83
N ILE A 157 11.27 17.78 11.49
CA ILE A 157 12.21 17.88 10.37
C ILE A 157 13.44 17.01 10.63
N GLY A 158 14.06 17.14 11.79
CA GLY A 158 15.24 16.33 12.15
C GLY A 158 14.95 14.82 12.14
N GLN A 159 13.81 14.38 12.68
CA GLN A 159 13.39 12.98 12.63
C GLN A 159 13.27 12.46 11.19
N LYS A 160 12.72 13.28 10.29
CA LYS A 160 12.61 12.91 8.88
C LYS A 160 13.97 12.85 8.18
N VAL A 161 14.85 13.82 8.45
CA VAL A 161 16.24 13.82 7.97
C VAL A 161 16.99 12.56 8.43
N GLU A 162 16.80 12.11 9.68
CA GLU A 162 17.39 10.87 10.16
C GLU A 162 16.94 9.66 9.32
N VAL A 163 15.64 9.54 9.04
CA VAL A 163 15.10 8.44 8.23
C VAL A 163 15.78 8.41 6.85
N PHE A 164 15.89 9.56 6.18
CA PHE A 164 16.56 9.65 4.88
C PHE A 164 18.05 9.33 4.96
N ALA A 165 18.75 9.90 5.94
CA ALA A 165 20.18 9.69 6.12
C ALA A 165 20.51 8.21 6.39
N ARG A 166 19.72 7.53 7.23
CA ARG A 166 19.90 6.09 7.50
C ARG A 166 19.60 5.22 6.28
N ALA A 167 18.55 5.56 5.52
CA ALA A 167 18.21 4.84 4.29
C ALA A 167 19.31 4.97 3.23
N LEU A 168 20.02 6.10 3.20
CA LEU A 168 21.18 6.33 2.34
C LEU A 168 22.50 5.72 2.87
N GLY A 169 22.47 5.08 4.05
CA GLY A 169 23.60 4.37 4.64
C GLY A 169 24.50 5.22 5.55
N MET A 170 24.09 6.43 5.95
CA MET A 170 24.86 7.25 6.89
C MET A 170 24.75 6.72 8.32
N LYS A 171 25.81 6.88 9.11
CA LYS A 171 25.73 6.79 10.57
C LYS A 171 25.12 8.09 11.10
N VAL A 172 24.11 8.02 11.96
CA VAL A 172 23.46 9.24 12.52
C VAL A 172 23.71 9.37 14.01
N LEU A 173 24.21 10.54 14.42
CA LEU A 173 24.39 11.00 15.79
C LEU A 173 23.39 12.12 16.08
N ILE A 174 22.51 11.93 17.05
CA ILE A 174 21.49 12.92 17.39
C ILE A 174 21.99 13.76 18.57
N ALA A 175 22.19 15.06 18.37
CA ALA A 175 22.67 15.94 19.42
C ALA A 175 21.62 16.16 20.52
N ASP A 176 22.09 16.19 21.77
CA ASP A 176 21.37 16.84 22.86
C ASP A 176 21.56 18.37 22.82
N ARG A 177 20.92 19.11 23.72
CA ARG A 177 21.07 20.56 23.84
C ARG A 177 22.51 20.90 24.23
N ARG A 178 23.01 22.03 23.74
CA ARG A 178 24.32 22.57 24.10
C ARG A 178 24.39 22.83 25.60
N GLY A 179 25.51 22.47 26.23
CA GLY A 179 25.77 22.73 27.64
C GLY A 179 25.11 21.77 28.64
N ILE A 180 24.47 20.69 28.18
CA ILE A 180 23.96 19.64 29.06
C ILE A 180 25.12 18.78 29.57
N PRO A 181 25.27 18.55 30.89
CA PRO A 181 26.29 17.65 31.45
C PRO A 181 26.11 16.21 30.95
N ASP A 182 27.20 15.45 30.83
CA ASP A 182 27.16 14.07 30.32
C ASP A 182 26.19 13.16 31.09
N ALA A 183 26.09 13.34 32.42
CA ALA A 183 25.17 12.60 33.27
C ALA A 183 23.67 12.93 33.06
N SER A 184 23.36 13.97 32.29
CA SER A 184 22.00 14.47 32.03
C SER A 184 21.60 14.37 30.55
N ILE A 185 22.40 13.71 29.73
CA ILE A 185 22.07 13.43 28.32
C ILE A 185 20.84 12.52 28.26
N ARG A 186 19.89 12.86 27.38
CA ARG A 186 18.65 12.10 27.19
C ARG A 186 18.94 10.80 26.44
N ASP A 187 18.15 9.77 26.73
CA ASP A 187 18.26 8.47 26.05
C ASP A 187 18.24 8.61 24.52
N GLY A 188 19.16 7.92 23.85
CA GLY A 188 19.34 7.97 22.40
C GLY A 188 19.97 9.26 21.85
N ARG A 189 20.47 10.16 22.72
CA ARG A 189 21.19 11.38 22.33
C ARG A 189 22.68 11.27 22.58
N THR A 190 23.42 12.17 21.95
CA THR A 190 24.87 12.32 22.08
C THR A 190 25.19 13.74 22.53
N ALA A 191 26.19 13.90 23.40
CA ALA A 191 26.67 15.21 23.85
C ALA A 191 26.96 16.11 22.65
N PHE A 192 26.52 17.36 22.70
CA PHE A 192 26.66 18.32 21.60
C PHE A 192 28.11 18.40 21.08
N ASP A 193 29.09 18.55 21.98
CA ASP A 193 30.50 18.64 21.60
C ASP A 193 31.04 17.35 20.99
N THR A 194 30.51 16.18 21.38
CA THR A 194 30.86 14.89 20.77
C THR A 194 30.30 14.77 19.37
N VAL A 195 29.08 15.27 19.13
CA VAL A 195 28.52 15.34 17.78
C VAL A 195 29.40 16.21 16.89
N LEU A 196 29.81 17.40 17.32
CA LEU A 196 30.67 18.28 16.52
C LEU A 196 31.99 17.59 16.12
N ARG A 197 32.64 16.90 17.07
CA ARG A 197 33.93 16.23 16.83
C ARG A 197 33.85 15.00 15.92
N GLN A 198 32.72 14.29 15.90
CA GLN A 198 32.59 13.00 15.20
C GLN A 198 31.85 13.10 13.85
N SER A 199 31.28 14.25 13.54
CA SER A 199 30.45 14.41 12.35
C SER A 199 31.28 14.77 11.13
N THR A 200 31.11 14.04 10.03
CA THR A 200 31.59 14.45 8.70
C THR A 200 30.55 15.29 7.97
N VAL A 201 29.31 15.32 8.48
CA VAL A 201 28.23 16.22 8.04
C VAL A 201 27.48 16.68 9.26
N LEU A 202 27.27 17.99 9.43
CA LEU A 202 26.45 18.55 10.51
C LEU A 202 25.21 19.23 9.91
N MET A 203 24.00 18.74 10.23
CA MET A 203 22.74 19.36 9.80
C MET A 203 22.04 20.06 10.96
N LEU A 204 21.68 21.32 10.75
CA LEU A 204 20.94 22.15 11.70
C LEU A 204 19.47 22.26 11.28
N THR A 205 18.57 21.77 12.14
CA THR A 205 17.10 21.80 11.93
C THR A 205 16.35 22.36 13.16
N CYS A 206 17.08 22.94 14.11
CA CYS A 206 16.54 23.56 15.32
C CYS A 206 16.06 25.01 15.09
N PRO A 207 15.17 25.51 15.94
CA PRO A 207 14.78 26.92 15.93
C PRO A 207 15.91 27.83 16.43
N LEU A 208 15.78 29.13 16.12
CA LEU A 208 16.61 30.21 16.67
C LEU A 208 16.00 30.72 17.98
N ASP A 209 16.77 30.68 19.06
CA ASP A 209 16.50 31.31 20.34
C ASP A 209 17.82 31.73 21.01
N ASP A 210 17.77 32.32 22.20
CA ASP A 210 18.96 32.79 22.92
C ASP A 210 19.99 31.68 23.18
N SER A 211 19.57 30.42 23.26
CA SER A 211 20.45 29.27 23.50
C SER A 211 21.08 28.72 22.21
N THR A 212 20.49 29.00 21.05
CA THR A 212 20.95 28.51 19.73
C THR A 212 21.54 29.61 18.84
N ALA A 213 21.39 30.88 19.23
CA ALA A 213 21.99 32.02 18.55
C ALA A 213 23.52 31.88 18.48
N ASN A 214 24.05 31.91 17.25
CA ASN A 214 25.45 31.70 16.92
C ASN A 214 26.05 30.45 17.59
N MET A 215 25.27 29.38 17.76
CA MET A 215 25.76 28.17 18.42
C MET A 215 26.92 27.51 17.66
N ILE A 216 26.95 27.67 16.34
CA ILE A 216 28.08 27.30 15.51
C ILE A 216 28.90 28.55 15.22
N SER A 217 29.95 28.74 16.02
CA SER A 217 30.89 29.86 15.93
C SER A 217 32.33 29.34 15.83
N LYS A 218 33.32 30.23 15.92
CA LYS A 218 34.74 29.92 15.79
C LYS A 218 35.17 28.69 16.60
N LYS A 219 34.82 28.65 17.89
CA LYS A 219 35.19 27.55 18.80
C LYS A 219 34.63 26.20 18.33
N GLU A 220 33.35 26.16 17.96
CA GLU A 220 32.69 24.95 17.51
C GLU A 220 33.24 24.47 16.16
N LEU A 221 33.48 25.39 15.22
CA LEU A 221 34.07 25.10 13.92
C LEU A 221 35.50 24.54 14.04
N GLU A 222 36.32 25.08 14.93
CA GLU A 222 37.68 24.58 15.21
C GLU A 222 37.70 23.19 15.84
N SER A 223 36.59 22.75 16.42
CA SER A 223 36.47 21.41 17.03
C SER A 223 36.01 20.32 16.05
N MET A 224 35.55 20.70 14.85
CA MET A 224 35.06 19.77 13.83
C MET A 224 36.20 19.11 13.07
N GLU A 225 35.92 17.97 12.44
CA GLU A 225 36.84 17.40 11.46
C GLU A 225 36.95 18.32 10.23
N SER A 226 38.16 18.41 9.64
CA SER A 226 38.35 19.19 8.42
C SER A 226 37.59 18.68 7.20
N SER A 227 37.04 17.47 7.28
CA SER A 227 36.15 16.84 6.30
C SER A 227 34.69 17.26 6.45
N CYS A 228 34.35 17.98 7.53
CA CYS A 228 32.96 18.25 7.92
C CYS A 228 32.27 19.21 6.94
N LEU A 229 31.08 18.84 6.48
CA LEU A 229 30.16 19.69 5.73
C LEU A 229 29.05 20.19 6.67
N VAL A 230 28.92 21.51 6.85
CA VAL A 230 27.86 22.10 7.68
C VAL A 230 26.68 22.48 6.79
N ILE A 231 25.46 22.13 7.21
CA ILE A 231 24.22 22.39 6.46
C ILE A 231 23.20 23.03 7.39
N ASN A 232 22.64 24.18 6.99
CA ASN A 232 21.63 24.89 7.78
C ASN A 232 20.34 25.10 6.99
N VAL A 233 19.28 24.43 7.43
CA VAL A 233 17.88 24.58 6.98
C VAL A 233 16.95 25.00 8.13
N GLY A 234 17.51 25.35 9.29
CA GLY A 234 16.76 25.79 10.47
C GLY A 234 16.38 27.26 10.37
N ARG A 235 17.31 28.13 10.76
CA ARG A 235 17.18 29.59 10.69
C ARG A 235 18.53 30.26 10.48
N GLY A 236 18.52 31.46 9.89
CA GLY A 236 19.67 32.35 9.91
C GLY A 236 20.07 32.67 11.35
N GLY A 237 21.34 32.96 11.58
CA GLY A 237 21.85 33.30 12.92
C GLY A 237 22.12 32.10 13.84
N LEU A 238 21.85 30.86 13.43
CA LEU A 238 22.35 29.66 14.12
C LEU A 238 23.87 29.46 13.91
N VAL A 239 24.35 29.92 12.76
CA VAL A 239 25.76 29.92 12.36
C VAL A 239 26.24 31.36 12.25
N ASN A 240 27.38 31.67 12.85
CA ASN A 240 28.00 32.99 12.74
C ASN A 240 28.65 33.16 11.35
N GLU A 241 28.17 34.13 10.55
CA GLU A 241 28.63 34.32 9.16
C GLU A 241 30.13 34.62 9.05
N GLU A 242 30.69 35.44 9.94
CA GLU A 242 32.13 35.75 9.93
C GLU A 242 32.98 34.51 10.22
N ALA A 243 32.56 33.72 11.22
CA ALA A 243 33.27 32.53 11.64
C ALA A 243 33.23 31.43 10.58
N ILE A 244 32.08 31.20 9.94
CA ILE A 244 31.97 30.17 8.89
C ILE A 244 32.77 30.57 7.64
N ILE A 245 32.77 31.85 7.25
CA ILE A 245 33.58 32.33 6.12
C ILE A 245 35.08 32.18 6.41
N ALA A 246 35.51 32.55 7.62
CA ALA A 246 36.89 32.36 8.04
C ALA A 246 37.29 30.87 8.03
N ALA A 247 36.41 29.99 8.51
CA ALA A 247 36.65 28.54 8.52
C ALA A 247 36.73 27.95 7.11
N LEU A 248 35.89 28.39 6.17
CA LEU A 248 35.94 27.96 4.76
C LEU A 248 37.23 28.41 4.08
N LYS A 249 37.63 29.67 4.25
CA LYS A 249 38.87 30.22 3.69
C LYS A 249 40.12 29.54 4.28
N ALA A 250 40.09 29.22 5.56
CA ALA A 250 41.17 28.51 6.25
C ALA A 250 41.15 26.99 6.02
N ARG A 251 40.14 26.45 5.32
CA ARG A 251 39.90 25.00 5.15
C ARG A 251 39.80 24.23 6.48
N THR A 252 39.29 24.89 7.52
CA THR A 252 38.99 24.28 8.82
C THR A 252 37.87 23.25 8.70
N ILE A 253 36.95 23.44 7.75
CA ILE A 253 35.87 22.51 7.38
C ILE A 253 35.81 22.36 5.85
N ALA A 254 35.10 21.35 5.36
CA ALA A 254 35.06 21.04 3.94
C ALA A 254 34.11 21.95 3.14
N GLY A 255 33.02 22.41 3.75
CA GLY A 255 32.04 23.25 3.07
C GLY A 255 30.89 23.71 3.96
N TYR A 256 30.09 24.64 3.44
CA TYR A 256 28.87 25.12 4.07
C TYR A 256 27.74 25.19 3.04
N ALA A 257 26.57 24.67 3.40
CA ALA A 257 25.36 24.81 2.60
C ALA A 257 24.23 25.42 3.45
N THR A 258 23.50 26.40 2.93
CA THR A 258 22.38 26.96 3.67
C THR A 258 21.24 27.45 2.80
N ASP A 259 20.03 27.28 3.32
CA ASP A 259 18.80 27.83 2.76
C ASP A 259 18.36 29.13 3.47
N VAL A 260 19.00 29.53 4.56
CA VAL A 260 18.48 30.55 5.49
C VAL A 260 19.54 31.59 5.87
N PHE A 261 19.13 32.84 6.06
CA PHE A 261 20.03 33.98 6.32
C PHE A 261 19.56 34.81 7.53
N PRO A 262 20.45 35.51 8.25
CA PRO A 262 20.05 36.32 9.41
C PRO A 262 19.06 37.43 9.06
N ILE A 263 19.21 38.03 7.87
CA ILE A 263 18.30 39.04 7.34
C ILE A 263 17.90 38.61 5.93
N GLU A 264 16.59 38.47 5.71
CA GLU A 264 16.02 38.00 4.46
C GLU A 264 15.07 39.05 3.84
N PRO A 265 15.10 39.27 2.51
CA PRO A 265 15.97 38.62 1.52
C PRO A 265 17.44 39.01 1.70
N ALA A 266 18.32 38.02 1.52
CA ALA A 266 19.76 38.24 1.61
C ALA A 266 20.27 39.02 0.38
N THR A 267 21.14 39.98 0.65
CA THR A 267 21.77 40.86 -0.32
C THR A 267 23.26 41.00 0.04
N LYS A 268 24.06 41.48 -0.91
CA LYS A 268 25.49 41.78 -0.66
C LYS A 268 25.72 42.83 0.45
N LYS A 269 24.68 43.57 0.86
CA LYS A 269 24.78 44.60 1.90
C LYS A 269 24.51 44.07 3.31
N ASN A 270 23.70 43.00 3.44
CA ASN A 270 23.21 42.52 4.73
C ASN A 270 23.61 41.06 5.05
N SER A 271 24.25 40.34 4.13
CA SER A 271 24.85 39.02 4.39
C SER A 271 26.27 38.93 3.82
N LEU A 272 27.21 38.52 4.67
CA LEU A 272 28.60 38.31 4.29
C LEU A 272 28.76 37.07 3.40
N LEU A 273 27.81 36.12 3.44
CA LEU A 273 27.83 34.92 2.59
C LEU A 273 27.67 35.25 1.10
N LEU A 274 27.18 36.45 0.78
CA LEU A 274 27.06 36.95 -0.59
C LEU A 274 28.24 37.85 -1.00
N SER A 275 29.27 37.95 -0.16
CA SER A 275 30.46 38.76 -0.40
C SER A 275 31.56 37.96 -1.11
N GLY A 276 31.82 38.30 -2.38
CA GLY A 276 32.99 37.82 -3.14
C GLY A 276 33.11 36.29 -3.30
N ASP A 277 34.33 35.84 -3.57
CA ASP A 277 34.68 34.43 -3.82
C ASP A 277 34.91 33.69 -2.49
N ILE A 278 33.89 32.94 -2.04
CA ILE A 278 33.93 32.08 -0.85
C ILE A 278 33.96 30.62 -1.34
N PRO A 279 35.00 29.84 -0.99
CA PRO A 279 35.11 28.47 -1.47
C PRO A 279 34.08 27.54 -0.80
N ASN A 280 33.63 26.52 -1.54
CA ASN A 280 32.79 25.42 -1.06
C ASN A 280 31.51 25.88 -0.33
N LEU A 281 30.89 26.95 -0.85
CA LEU A 281 29.64 27.51 -0.36
C LEU A 281 28.48 27.20 -1.32
N THR A 282 27.40 26.64 -0.80
CA THR A 282 26.16 26.37 -1.55
C THR A 282 24.99 27.10 -0.91
N LEU A 283 24.22 27.86 -1.68
CA LEU A 283 23.15 28.72 -1.17
C LEU A 283 21.82 28.42 -1.87
N SER A 284 20.72 28.48 -1.12
CA SER A 284 19.36 28.54 -1.67
C SER A 284 18.53 29.61 -0.93
N PRO A 285 17.50 30.21 -1.57
CA PRO A 285 16.86 31.42 -1.06
C PRO A 285 15.61 31.14 -0.21
N HIS A 286 15.74 30.42 0.90
CA HIS A 286 14.66 30.05 1.83
C HIS A 286 13.47 29.35 1.15
N LEU A 287 13.78 28.39 0.28
CA LEU A 287 12.79 27.64 -0.50
C LEU A 287 12.66 26.18 -0.10
N ALA A 288 13.32 25.73 0.96
CA ALA A 288 13.26 24.34 1.41
C ALA A 288 11.83 23.84 1.68
N TRP A 289 10.89 24.73 1.99
CA TRP A 289 9.50 24.39 2.28
C TRP A 289 8.62 24.24 1.02
N TYR A 290 9.09 24.68 -0.14
CA TYR A 290 8.26 24.87 -1.32
C TYR A 290 8.09 23.57 -2.12
N SER A 291 6.92 22.94 -2.01
CA SER A 291 6.53 21.75 -2.80
C SER A 291 5.02 21.71 -3.02
N SER A 292 4.54 20.98 -4.03
CA SER A 292 3.10 20.82 -4.31
C SER A 292 2.34 20.33 -3.08
N GLU A 293 2.81 19.26 -2.43
CA GLU A 293 2.19 18.71 -1.22
C GLU A 293 2.22 19.73 -0.06
N SER A 294 3.29 20.51 0.08
CA SER A 294 3.37 21.54 1.12
C SER A 294 2.32 22.64 0.90
N ILE A 295 2.07 23.02 -0.35
CA ILE A 295 1.03 23.99 -0.72
C ILE A 295 -0.37 23.43 -0.44
N GLU A 296 -0.65 22.20 -0.86
CA GLU A 296 -1.95 21.54 -0.60
C GLU A 296 -2.25 21.45 0.91
N ARG A 297 -1.25 21.03 1.71
CA ARG A 297 -1.38 20.95 3.17
C ARG A 297 -1.54 22.33 3.82
N GLN A 298 -0.87 23.36 3.29
CA GLN A 298 -1.07 24.74 3.74
C GLN A 298 -2.49 25.22 3.43
N GLN A 299 -2.98 25.00 2.20
CA GLN A 299 -4.35 25.36 1.80
C GLN A 299 -5.39 24.68 2.69
N ALA A 300 -5.26 23.37 2.93
CA ALA A 300 -6.14 22.64 3.84
C ALA A 300 -6.09 23.19 5.28
N SER A 301 -4.91 23.57 5.76
CA SER A 301 -4.74 24.13 7.11
C SER A 301 -5.36 25.52 7.23
N ILE A 302 -5.15 26.38 6.24
CA ILE A 302 -5.74 27.72 6.17
C ILE A 302 -7.27 27.61 6.15
N GLN A 303 -7.81 26.73 5.31
CA GLN A 303 -9.23 26.45 5.25
C GLN A 303 -9.80 26.06 6.62
N ALA A 304 -9.17 25.06 7.27
CA ALA A 304 -9.61 24.59 8.58
C ALA A 304 -9.54 25.67 9.67
N ILE A 305 -8.49 26.51 9.67
CA ILE A 305 -8.31 27.60 10.63
C ILE A 305 -9.40 28.67 10.44
N VAL A 306 -9.62 29.11 9.20
CA VAL A 306 -10.61 30.14 8.87
C VAL A 306 -12.02 29.64 9.15
N GLU A 307 -12.39 28.45 8.67
CA GLU A 307 -13.72 27.89 8.88
C GLU A 307 -13.98 27.60 10.36
N GLY A 308 -12.98 27.05 11.06
CA GLY A 308 -13.01 26.85 12.51
C GLY A 308 -13.25 28.16 13.26
N PHE A 309 -12.52 29.23 12.90
CA PHE A 309 -12.72 30.56 13.46
C PHE A 309 -14.14 31.08 13.23
N THR A 310 -14.66 30.97 12.00
CA THR A 310 -16.01 31.46 11.64
C THR A 310 -17.14 30.68 12.32
N ASN A 311 -16.92 29.40 12.62
CA ASN A 311 -17.88 28.53 13.28
C ASN A 311 -17.80 28.58 14.83
N GLY A 312 -16.99 29.48 15.40
CA GLY A 312 -16.83 29.63 16.85
C GLY A 312 -15.95 28.56 17.50
N ASN A 313 -15.27 27.72 16.72
CA ASN A 313 -14.37 26.69 17.20
C ASN A 313 -12.93 27.23 17.36
N CYS A 314 -12.21 26.69 18.32
CA CYS A 314 -10.81 27.06 18.57
C CYS A 314 -9.89 26.05 17.88
N VAL A 315 -9.18 26.47 16.82
CA VAL A 315 -8.14 25.67 16.17
C VAL A 315 -6.80 26.42 16.33
N ASN A 316 -5.82 25.75 16.96
CA ASN A 316 -4.45 26.20 17.25
C ASN A 316 -4.27 27.48 18.10
N ARG A 317 -4.16 27.32 19.43
CA ARG A 317 -3.48 28.28 20.32
C ARG A 317 -1.97 27.98 20.34
N GLN A 318 -1.17 28.77 19.63
CA GLN A 318 0.22 29.00 20.00
C GLN A 318 0.47 30.48 20.26
N THR A 319 0.24 30.87 21.51
CA THR A 319 1.10 31.86 22.19
C THR A 319 1.27 31.38 23.63
N GLY A 320 2.43 30.83 23.96
CA GLY A 320 2.71 30.18 25.24
C GLY A 320 2.93 31.14 26.41
N LEU A 321 3.13 30.52 27.58
CA LEU A 321 3.51 31.04 28.92
C LEU A 321 2.38 31.57 29.84
N ALA A 322 2.03 30.68 30.79
CA ALA A 322 1.49 30.84 32.14
C ALA A 322 0.34 31.85 32.43
N LEU A 323 -0.77 31.33 32.96
CA LEU A 323 -1.44 31.84 34.17
C LEU A 323 -2.50 30.84 34.67
N ASN A 324 -2.37 30.46 35.94
CA ASN A 324 -3.32 29.69 36.73
C ASN A 324 -4.72 30.33 36.71
N PHE A 325 -5.78 29.52 36.69
CA PHE A 325 -6.94 29.77 37.56
C PHE A 325 -7.63 28.47 37.95
N ASP A 326 -7.68 28.30 39.26
CA ASP A 326 -8.32 27.29 40.09
C ASP A 326 -9.85 27.35 39.95
N MET A 327 -10.52 26.20 39.86
CA MET A 327 -11.89 26.00 40.37
C MET A 327 -12.12 24.54 40.80
N GLN A 328 -11.92 24.33 42.11
CA GLN A 328 -12.83 23.65 43.05
C GLN A 328 -13.05 22.12 42.97
N LYS A 329 -12.61 21.45 44.05
CA LYS A 329 -13.01 20.10 44.50
C LYS A 329 -14.46 20.09 45.07
N PRO A 330 -15.08 18.92 45.32
CA PRO A 330 -14.83 18.24 46.61
C PRO A 330 -14.82 16.69 46.59
N THR A 331 -14.03 16.12 47.53
CA THR A 331 -14.20 14.84 48.28
C THR A 331 -14.33 13.52 47.51
N LEU A 332 -13.41 12.56 47.68
CA LEU A 332 -13.40 11.64 48.82
C LEU A 332 -11.97 11.22 49.25
N ARG A 333 -11.77 11.21 50.57
CA ARG A 333 -10.58 10.76 51.33
C ARG A 333 -10.92 9.41 51.99
N ARG A 334 -9.89 8.58 52.22
CA ARG A 334 -9.84 7.20 52.82
C ARG A 334 -9.81 6.13 51.72
N ILE A 335 -8.76 5.33 51.55
CA ILE A 335 -8.15 4.41 52.52
C ILE A 335 -6.61 4.38 52.38
N ARG A 336 -5.94 4.11 53.50
CA ARG A 336 -4.50 4.08 53.75
C ARG A 336 -4.07 2.61 53.94
N LEU A 337 -2.82 2.29 53.57
CA LEU A 337 -1.93 1.22 54.10
C LEU A 337 -2.07 -0.25 53.65
N ARG A 338 -0.86 -0.86 53.53
CA ARG A 338 -0.43 -2.27 53.36
C ARG A 338 -0.11 -2.62 51.89
N LEU A 339 1.11 -2.95 51.48
CA LEU A 339 2.15 -3.76 52.14
C LEU A 339 3.58 -3.28 51.80
N MET A 340 4.37 -3.02 52.83
CA MET A 340 5.78 -3.40 52.88
C MET A 340 6.00 -4.00 54.25
N THR A 341 6.51 -5.24 54.29
CA THR A 341 7.50 -5.75 55.25
C THR A 341 7.65 -7.24 55.02
N TRP A 342 8.75 -7.67 54.40
CA TRP A 342 9.43 -8.89 54.80
C TRP A 342 10.94 -8.59 54.78
N LEU A 343 11.46 -8.46 56.01
CA LEU A 343 12.84 -8.73 56.45
C LEU A 343 13.99 -7.84 55.93
N GLU A 344 14.30 -6.80 56.70
CA GLU A 344 15.67 -6.61 57.22
C GLU A 344 15.70 -7.29 58.59
N PRO A 345 16.79 -7.99 58.97
CA PRO A 345 18.00 -7.28 59.41
C PRO A 345 19.33 -7.99 59.12
N TRP A 346 20.42 -7.22 59.02
CA TRP A 346 21.68 -7.33 59.81
C TRP A 346 22.87 -6.67 59.08
N LEU A 347 23.50 -5.71 59.78
CA LEU A 347 24.86 -5.16 59.62
C LEU A 347 25.05 -4.15 58.46
N SER A 348 25.17 -2.82 58.63
CA SER A 348 25.98 -1.96 59.52
C SER A 348 27.50 -2.15 59.45
N SER A 349 28.22 -1.03 59.41
CA SER A 349 29.69 -0.79 59.41
C SER A 349 30.37 -0.82 58.03
N ASP A 350 31.28 0.08 57.66
CA ASP A 350 31.84 1.27 58.28
C ASP A 350 32.55 2.12 57.19
N GLU A 351 32.87 3.35 57.57
CA GLU A 351 33.69 4.38 56.93
C GLU A 351 34.99 3.87 56.25
N TYR A 352 35.52 4.59 55.25
CA TYR A 352 36.87 5.20 55.30
C TYR A 352 37.23 6.02 54.03
N GLN A 353 38.18 6.93 54.23
CA GLN A 353 38.47 8.18 53.51
C GLN A 353 39.38 8.06 52.25
N PHE A 354 39.36 9.13 51.44
CA PHE A 354 40.38 9.63 50.48
C PHE A 354 41.84 9.58 51.04
N PRO A 355 42.96 9.65 50.25
CA PRO A 355 43.20 10.66 49.18
C PRO A 355 44.24 10.36 48.06
N ASP A 356 44.47 11.41 47.26
CA ASP A 356 45.41 11.68 46.15
C ASP A 356 46.86 11.15 46.22
N THR A 357 47.49 10.94 45.04
CA THR A 357 48.82 11.47 44.60
C THR A 357 49.27 10.82 43.28
N VAL A 358 49.41 11.55 42.15
CA VAL A 358 50.57 12.31 41.62
C VAL A 358 51.68 11.47 40.93
N ARG A 359 51.95 11.84 39.66
CA ARG A 359 53.21 11.79 38.85
C ARG A 359 53.66 10.51 38.09
N GLU A 360 53.55 10.61 36.76
CA GLU A 360 54.64 10.68 35.76
C GLU A 360 55.90 9.78 35.89
N LYS A 361 56.15 8.90 34.88
CA LYS A 361 57.24 8.96 33.85
C LYS A 361 57.78 7.60 33.34
N ALA A 362 58.09 7.61 32.03
CA ALA A 362 59.14 6.89 31.27
C ALA A 362 59.08 5.34 31.13
N ILE A 363 58.82 4.77 29.95
CA ILE A 363 59.75 4.48 28.82
C ILE A 363 60.84 3.43 29.16
N HIS A 364 60.67 2.16 28.73
CA HIS A 364 61.43 1.45 27.67
C HIS A 364 61.29 -0.09 27.76
N ASN A 365 61.09 -0.74 26.58
CA ASN A 365 61.54 -2.08 26.10
C ASN A 365 61.49 -3.28 27.09
N ASN A 366 61.00 -4.49 26.78
CA ASN A 366 61.22 -5.31 25.58
C ASN A 366 60.47 -6.68 25.72
N ARG A 367 59.86 -7.14 24.63
CA ARG A 367 59.73 -8.53 24.10
C ARG A 367 59.33 -9.77 24.95
N TRP A 368 58.27 -10.43 24.42
CA TRP A 368 57.94 -11.89 24.36
C TRP A 368 57.50 -12.55 25.69
N SER A 369 56.41 -13.33 25.81
CA SER A 369 55.81 -14.31 24.91
C SER A 369 54.35 -14.70 25.30
N ARG A 370 53.68 -15.38 24.37
CA ARG A 370 52.29 -15.93 24.37
C ARG A 370 51.97 -16.89 25.54
N ARG A 371 50.74 -16.83 26.09
CA ARG A 371 49.65 -17.84 25.91
C ARG A 371 48.40 -17.59 26.81
N ARG A 372 47.24 -17.60 26.13
CA ARG A 372 45.84 -17.94 26.54
C ARG A 372 45.03 -16.96 27.41
N PRO A 373 43.86 -16.55 26.89
CA PRO A 373 42.60 -16.75 27.61
C PRO A 373 41.52 -17.30 26.65
N GLN A 374 41.43 -18.62 26.49
CA GLN A 374 40.30 -19.27 25.77
C GLN A 374 39.19 -19.73 26.73
N THR A 375 39.34 -19.52 28.04
CA THR A 375 38.39 -20.00 29.06
C THR A 375 37.36 -18.95 29.49
N LEU A 376 37.64 -17.66 29.33
CA LEU A 376 36.71 -16.56 29.70
C LEU A 376 35.64 -16.27 28.64
N ALA A 377 35.96 -16.45 27.35
CA ALA A 377 35.00 -16.23 26.27
C ALA A 377 33.87 -17.29 26.25
N ALA A 378 34.18 -18.54 26.58
CA ALA A 378 33.18 -19.62 26.59
C ALA A 378 32.14 -19.46 27.72
N LEU A 379 32.56 -18.97 28.89
CA LEU A 379 31.68 -18.70 30.02
C LEU A 379 30.76 -17.51 29.78
N LEU A 380 31.25 -16.45 29.11
CA LEU A 380 30.43 -15.30 28.76
C LEU A 380 29.33 -15.65 27.74
N ILE A 381 29.67 -16.50 26.76
CA ILE A 381 28.74 -16.95 25.72
C ILE A 381 27.63 -17.83 26.33
N ALA A 382 27.97 -18.71 27.27
CA ALA A 382 26.98 -19.56 27.94
C ALA A 382 25.97 -18.75 28.78
N VAL A 383 26.44 -17.71 29.50
CA VAL A 383 25.58 -16.85 30.31
C VAL A 383 24.67 -15.99 29.44
N LEU A 384 25.19 -15.45 28.33
CA LEU A 384 24.39 -14.69 27.37
C LEU A 384 23.33 -15.57 26.68
N PHE A 385 23.64 -16.84 26.42
CA PHE A 385 22.70 -17.78 25.80
C PHE A 385 21.56 -18.19 26.75
N ILE A 386 21.85 -18.32 28.05
CA ILE A 386 20.83 -18.61 29.07
C ILE A 386 19.92 -17.40 29.31
N LEU A 387 20.48 -16.19 29.36
CA LEU A 387 19.69 -14.95 29.48
C LEU A 387 18.81 -14.70 28.25
N TYR A 388 19.29 -15.09 27.08
CA TYR A 388 18.55 -15.02 25.82
C TYR A 388 17.32 -15.95 25.83
N LEU A 389 17.47 -17.20 26.30
CA LEU A 389 16.38 -18.18 26.40
C LEU A 389 15.29 -17.79 27.43
N LEU A 390 15.65 -17.01 28.45
CA LEU A 390 14.73 -16.58 29.52
C LEU A 390 13.94 -15.30 29.19
N SER A 391 14.29 -14.57 28.12
CA SER A 391 13.74 -13.24 27.82
C SER A 391 12.47 -13.23 26.95
N GLY A 392 11.96 -14.40 26.53
CA GLY A 392 10.63 -14.55 25.91
C GLY A 392 10.33 -13.66 24.69
N SER A 393 11.36 -13.09 24.05
CA SER A 393 11.22 -12.15 22.94
C SER A 393 11.32 -12.91 21.61
N PRO A 394 10.40 -12.70 20.65
CA PRO A 394 10.48 -13.36 19.35
C PRO A 394 11.69 -12.80 18.58
N LEU A 395 12.52 -13.70 18.05
CA LEU A 395 13.63 -13.39 17.16
C LEU A 395 13.20 -12.46 16.02
N PRO A 396 14.01 -11.46 15.62
CA PRO A 396 13.86 -10.84 14.31
C PRO A 396 14.03 -11.95 13.27
N ALA A 397 13.10 -11.99 12.31
CA ALA A 397 13.12 -12.95 11.21
C ALA A 397 14.50 -12.97 10.56
N THR A 398 15.28 -14.00 10.86
CA THR A 398 16.38 -14.44 10.02
C THR A 398 15.84 -14.57 8.62
N PHE A 399 16.58 -14.07 7.62
CA PHE A 399 16.39 -14.46 6.23
C PHE A 399 16.52 -15.99 6.13
N HIS A 400 15.42 -16.68 6.41
CA HIS A 400 15.22 -18.04 5.97
C HIS A 400 15.04 -17.92 4.47
N ARG A 401 16.10 -18.27 3.72
CA ARG A 401 15.86 -19.08 2.52
C ARG A 401 14.84 -20.14 2.93
N PRO A 402 13.72 -20.31 2.22
CA PRO A 402 12.71 -21.28 2.61
C PRO A 402 13.41 -22.63 2.78
N TYR A 403 13.44 -23.12 4.01
CA TYR A 403 13.88 -24.47 4.32
C TYR A 403 12.79 -25.40 3.78
N VAL A 404 12.96 -25.81 2.52
CA VAL A 404 12.23 -26.93 1.94
C VAL A 404 12.69 -28.17 2.72
N PRO A 405 11.80 -28.95 3.36
CA PRO A 405 12.19 -30.15 4.08
C PRO A 405 12.92 -31.09 3.12
N TYR A 406 14.16 -31.40 3.45
CA TYR A 406 15.02 -32.35 2.78
C TYR A 406 14.30 -33.71 2.71
N TYR A 407 13.74 -34.02 1.55
CA TYR A 407 13.50 -35.40 1.13
C TYR A 407 14.52 -35.66 0.02
N GLU A 408 15.43 -36.62 0.24
CA GLU A 408 16.12 -37.30 -0.85
C GLU A 408 15.07 -37.75 -1.88
N ARG A 409 15.02 -37.16 -3.08
CA ARG A 409 14.08 -37.58 -4.13
C ARG A 409 14.68 -37.53 -5.52
N SER A 410 14.48 -38.67 -6.18
CA SER A 410 14.24 -38.94 -7.61
C SER A 410 13.97 -37.71 -8.50
N CYS A 411 14.41 -37.82 -9.76
CA CYS A 411 14.20 -36.86 -10.85
C CYS A 411 12.72 -36.77 -11.30
N ASP A 412 11.83 -36.41 -10.38
CA ASP A 412 10.40 -36.32 -10.64
C ASP A 412 10.08 -35.06 -11.49
N HIS A 413 9.04 -35.16 -12.31
CA HIS A 413 8.53 -34.05 -13.12
C HIS A 413 8.11 -32.85 -12.23
N PRO A 414 8.33 -31.57 -12.62
CA PRO A 414 8.00 -30.40 -11.80
C PRO A 414 6.56 -30.38 -11.28
N VAL A 415 5.59 -30.83 -12.10
CA VAL A 415 4.17 -30.91 -11.71
C VAL A 415 3.95 -31.90 -10.56
N SER A 416 4.67 -33.03 -10.52
CA SER A 416 4.57 -34.00 -9.42
C SER A 416 4.91 -33.36 -8.07
N ARG A 417 5.90 -32.47 -8.06
CA ARG A 417 6.28 -31.71 -6.87
C ARG A 417 5.21 -30.70 -6.47
N LEU A 418 4.66 -29.95 -7.43
CA LEU A 418 3.59 -28.98 -7.18
C LEU A 418 2.37 -29.64 -6.55
N VAL A 419 1.96 -30.79 -7.09
CA VAL A 419 0.82 -31.58 -6.59
C VAL A 419 1.10 -32.10 -5.17
N HIS A 420 2.28 -32.68 -4.96
CA HIS A 420 2.67 -33.19 -3.63
C HIS A 420 2.66 -32.08 -2.56
N ASP A 421 3.27 -30.94 -2.86
CA ASP A 421 3.39 -29.82 -1.92
C ASP A 421 2.01 -29.19 -1.65
N ALA A 422 1.18 -29.04 -2.69
CA ALA A 422 -0.19 -28.55 -2.57
C ALA A 422 -1.07 -29.50 -1.74
N GLN A 423 -1.00 -30.82 -1.98
CA GLN A 423 -1.76 -31.83 -1.23
C GLN A 423 -1.35 -31.85 0.24
N LYS A 424 -0.06 -31.76 0.54
CA LYS A 424 0.44 -31.69 1.91
C LYS A 424 -0.10 -30.46 2.65
N SER A 425 -0.04 -29.29 2.00
CA SER A 425 -0.57 -28.03 2.55
C SER A 425 -2.08 -28.08 2.78
N PHE A 426 -2.81 -28.62 1.79
CA PHE A 426 -4.26 -28.79 1.88
C PHE A 426 -4.67 -29.73 3.03
N ASN A 427 -4.03 -30.90 3.15
CA ASN A 427 -4.32 -31.86 4.22
C ASN A 427 -4.08 -31.25 5.61
N ALA A 428 -3.00 -30.47 5.78
CA ALA A 428 -2.73 -29.75 7.02
C ALA A 428 -3.80 -28.68 7.31
N THR A 429 -4.28 -27.99 6.28
CA THR A 429 -5.34 -26.97 6.38
C THR A 429 -6.68 -27.59 6.77
N VAL A 430 -7.05 -28.74 6.19
CA VAL A 430 -8.28 -29.46 6.57
C VAL A 430 -8.19 -30.02 7.99
N ALA A 431 -7.02 -30.54 8.39
CA ALA A 431 -6.82 -31.13 9.70
C ALA A 431 -6.92 -30.11 10.84
N ARG A 432 -6.51 -28.86 10.62
CA ARG A 432 -6.51 -27.79 11.63
C ARG A 432 -7.85 -27.05 11.79
N GLN A 433 -8.87 -27.36 10.98
CA GLN A 433 -10.16 -26.67 11.05
C GLN A 433 -10.83 -26.87 12.41
N SER A 434 -11.30 -25.78 13.00
CA SER A 434 -12.01 -25.72 14.28
C SER A 434 -13.17 -26.71 14.34
N LYS A 435 -13.28 -27.46 15.44
CA LYS A 435 -14.35 -28.46 15.69
C LYS A 435 -15.37 -27.99 16.71
N SER A 436 -15.06 -26.93 17.44
CA SER A 436 -15.94 -26.32 18.44
C SER A 436 -16.02 -24.81 18.25
N PHE A 437 -17.10 -24.21 18.77
CA PHE A 437 -17.27 -22.77 18.75
C PHE A 437 -16.13 -22.02 19.46
N ALA A 438 -15.62 -22.57 20.56
CA ALA A 438 -14.51 -21.99 21.31
C ALA A 438 -13.18 -22.03 20.51
N GLU A 439 -12.93 -23.11 19.76
CA GLU A 439 -11.80 -23.19 18.84
C GLU A 439 -11.93 -22.16 17.72
N ALA A 440 -13.12 -22.02 17.11
CA ALA A 440 -13.35 -21.06 16.03
C ALA A 440 -13.12 -19.61 16.48
N ILE A 441 -13.53 -19.24 17.70
CA ILE A 441 -13.20 -17.92 18.28
C ILE A 441 -11.69 -17.76 18.46
N THR A 442 -11.02 -18.80 18.98
CA THR A 442 -9.58 -18.77 19.25
C THR A 442 -8.79 -18.60 17.95
N GLU A 443 -9.13 -19.38 16.92
CA GLU A 443 -8.52 -19.29 15.61
C GLU A 443 -8.81 -17.93 14.95
N TYR A 444 -10.05 -17.43 15.02
CA TYR A 444 -10.39 -16.09 14.52
C TYR A 444 -9.53 -14.99 15.16
N LYS A 445 -9.42 -14.99 16.49
CA LYS A 445 -8.58 -14.02 17.24
C LYS A 445 -7.11 -14.17 16.88
N ARG A 446 -6.61 -15.40 16.73
CA ARG A 446 -5.22 -15.67 16.32
C ARG A 446 -4.95 -15.14 14.91
N ARG A 447 -5.89 -15.32 14.00
CA ARG A 447 -5.75 -15.01 12.57
C ARG A 447 -5.87 -13.52 12.27
N TYR A 448 -6.88 -12.86 12.83
CA TYR A 448 -7.23 -11.47 12.50
C TYR A 448 -6.88 -10.46 13.58
N GLN A 449 -6.42 -10.92 14.75
CA GLN A 449 -6.02 -10.05 15.87
C GLN A 449 -7.16 -9.14 16.36
N MET A 450 -8.40 -9.60 16.24
CA MET A 450 -9.61 -8.92 16.68
C MET A 450 -10.68 -9.94 17.14
N PRO A 451 -11.63 -9.54 18.00
CA PRO A 451 -12.77 -10.38 18.36
C PRO A 451 -13.70 -10.61 17.16
N PRO A 452 -14.37 -11.77 17.07
CA PRO A 452 -15.33 -12.05 16.01
C PRO A 452 -16.52 -11.07 16.06
N PRO A 453 -17.20 -10.84 14.92
CA PRO A 453 -18.32 -9.91 14.85
C PRO A 453 -19.50 -10.36 15.74
N PRO A 454 -20.38 -9.44 16.18
CA PRO A 454 -21.63 -9.80 16.83
C PRO A 454 -22.44 -10.76 15.96
N GLY A 455 -23.05 -11.81 16.55
CA GLY A 455 -23.79 -12.83 15.79
C GLY A 455 -22.93 -13.97 15.21
N PHE A 456 -21.63 -13.99 15.48
CA PHE A 456 -20.73 -15.08 15.09
C PHE A 456 -21.13 -16.45 15.66
N ASP A 457 -21.80 -16.50 16.82
CA ASP A 457 -22.40 -17.72 17.38
C ASP A 457 -23.51 -18.28 16.48
N LYS A 458 -24.39 -17.40 15.98
CA LYS A 458 -25.45 -17.77 15.03
C LYS A 458 -24.87 -18.24 13.70
N TRP A 459 -23.82 -17.57 13.23
CA TRP A 459 -23.11 -18.01 12.04
C TRP A 459 -22.47 -19.38 12.22
N TYR A 460 -21.77 -19.63 13.33
CA TYR A 460 -21.12 -20.92 13.60
C TYR A 460 -22.16 -22.05 13.69
N GLU A 461 -23.28 -21.80 14.38
CA GLU A 461 -24.41 -22.75 14.44
C GLU A 461 -24.99 -23.01 13.05
N PHE A 462 -25.16 -21.98 12.24
CA PHE A 462 -25.67 -22.07 10.87
C PHE A 462 -24.73 -22.87 9.96
N ALA A 463 -23.42 -22.60 10.00
CA ALA A 463 -22.40 -23.33 9.26
C ALA A 463 -22.32 -24.81 9.69
N SER A 464 -22.37 -25.06 10.99
CA SER A 464 -22.35 -26.42 11.56
C SER A 464 -23.55 -27.25 11.12
N ARG A 465 -24.76 -26.68 11.13
CA ARG A 465 -25.99 -27.36 10.68
C ARG A 465 -25.99 -27.69 9.19
N ARG A 466 -25.22 -26.96 8.39
CA ARG A 466 -25.04 -27.18 6.95
C ARG A 466 -23.84 -28.05 6.60
N SER A 467 -23.16 -28.58 7.63
CA SER A 467 -21.98 -29.42 7.46
C SER A 467 -20.88 -28.74 6.66
N THR A 468 -20.68 -27.42 6.85
CA THR A 468 -19.58 -26.69 6.22
C THR A 468 -18.24 -27.26 6.67
N VAL A 469 -17.37 -27.55 5.71
CA VAL A 469 -16.09 -28.22 5.97
C VAL A 469 -15.00 -27.24 6.42
N MET A 470 -14.93 -26.08 5.78
CA MET A 470 -13.92 -25.05 6.04
C MET A 470 -14.53 -23.95 6.90
N ILE A 471 -14.25 -23.98 8.20
CA ILE A 471 -14.81 -23.05 9.18
C ILE A 471 -13.91 -21.81 9.34
N ASP A 472 -12.60 -21.95 9.13
CA ASP A 472 -11.64 -20.90 9.47
C ASP A 472 -11.09 -20.12 8.25
N GLU A 473 -11.37 -20.58 7.03
CA GLU A 473 -10.78 -20.03 5.80
C GLU A 473 -11.68 -18.99 5.10
N PHE A 474 -11.74 -17.78 5.67
CA PHE A 474 -12.54 -16.65 5.18
C PHE A 474 -11.71 -15.37 4.94
N ASP A 475 -10.43 -15.52 4.63
CA ASP A 475 -9.45 -14.42 4.58
C ASP A 475 -9.78 -13.34 3.58
N THR A 476 -10.34 -13.75 2.45
CA THR A 476 -10.73 -12.84 1.39
C THR A 476 -11.75 -11.82 1.89
N ILE A 477 -12.66 -12.23 2.78
CA ILE A 477 -13.61 -11.34 3.46
C ILE A 477 -12.84 -10.35 4.34
N TYR A 478 -11.96 -10.83 5.22
CA TYR A 478 -11.17 -9.94 6.09
C TYR A 478 -10.40 -8.89 5.29
N HIS A 479 -9.70 -9.30 4.24
CA HIS A 479 -8.91 -8.39 3.41
C HIS A 479 -9.77 -7.40 2.61
N ALA A 480 -10.97 -7.80 2.17
CA ALA A 480 -11.91 -6.92 1.48
C ALA A 480 -12.53 -5.87 2.42
N ILE A 481 -12.83 -6.25 3.66
CA ILE A 481 -13.49 -5.39 4.64
C ILE A 481 -12.49 -4.47 5.38
N LEU A 482 -11.24 -4.89 5.55
CA LEU A 482 -10.22 -4.15 6.32
C LEU A 482 -10.11 -2.64 5.97
N PRO A 483 -10.12 -2.20 4.69
CA PRO A 483 -10.06 -0.78 4.37
C PRO A 483 -11.25 0.03 4.92
N PHE A 484 -12.44 -0.57 5.03
CA PHE A 484 -13.64 0.12 5.53
C PHE A 484 -13.56 0.46 7.02
N TRP A 485 -12.78 -0.29 7.80
CA TRP A 485 -12.48 0.03 9.21
C TRP A 485 -11.70 1.35 9.36
N GLY A 486 -11.08 1.85 8.29
CA GLY A 486 -10.40 3.14 8.24
C GLY A 486 -11.35 4.34 7.98
N LEU A 487 -12.64 4.10 7.72
CA LEU A 487 -13.62 5.13 7.39
C LEU A 487 -14.66 5.31 8.50
N ASN A 488 -15.22 6.52 8.59
CA ASN A 488 -16.37 6.75 9.45
C ASN A 488 -17.61 6.02 8.90
N PRO A 489 -18.41 5.34 9.74
CA PRO A 489 -19.61 4.62 9.28
C PRO A 489 -20.61 5.50 8.51
N SER A 490 -20.73 6.78 8.89
CA SER A 490 -21.59 7.74 8.20
C SER A 490 -21.16 8.01 6.75
N VAL A 491 -19.85 7.98 6.46
CA VAL A 491 -19.31 8.16 5.10
C VAL A 491 -19.66 6.97 4.23
N ILE A 492 -19.52 5.75 4.76
CA ILE A 492 -19.88 4.52 4.03
C ILE A 492 -21.37 4.56 3.66
N ARG A 493 -22.24 4.84 4.63
CA ARG A 493 -23.69 4.96 4.41
C ARG A 493 -24.05 6.06 3.41
N ALA A 494 -23.42 7.23 3.50
CA ALA A 494 -23.68 8.34 2.59
C ALA A 494 -23.33 7.97 1.14
N ARG A 495 -22.19 7.30 0.91
CA ARG A 495 -21.78 6.86 -0.43
C ARG A 495 -22.78 5.85 -1.02
N VAL A 496 -23.18 4.84 -0.24
CA VAL A 496 -24.17 3.84 -0.68
C VAL A 496 -25.51 4.48 -1.05
N ARG A 497 -25.98 5.45 -0.24
CA ARG A 497 -27.24 6.16 -0.52
C ARG A 497 -27.15 6.99 -1.81
N GLU A 498 -26.02 7.63 -2.07
CA GLU A 498 -25.78 8.34 -3.33
C GLU A 498 -25.76 7.37 -4.53
N ASP A 499 -25.05 6.24 -4.38
CA ASP A 499 -24.93 5.21 -5.42
C ASP A 499 -26.27 4.62 -5.84
N LEU A 500 -27.15 4.36 -4.86
CA LEU A 500 -28.50 3.83 -5.07
C LEU A 500 -29.51 4.92 -5.50
N GLY A 501 -29.19 6.20 -5.30
CA GLY A 501 -30.04 7.32 -5.69
C GLY A 501 -29.94 7.70 -7.18
N TYR A 502 -29.01 7.10 -7.94
CA TYR A 502 -28.79 7.35 -9.36
C TYR A 502 -28.81 6.03 -10.17
N ASP A 503 -29.16 6.08 -11.46
CA ASP A 503 -29.15 4.89 -12.35
C ASP A 503 -27.71 4.49 -12.74
N ASN A 504 -27.05 3.78 -11.83
CA ASN A 504 -25.67 3.31 -11.98
C ASN A 504 -25.56 1.85 -12.47
N TYR A 505 -26.68 1.23 -12.87
CA TYR A 505 -26.78 -0.23 -13.10
C TYR A 505 -26.35 -1.04 -11.89
N LEU A 506 -26.92 -0.69 -10.74
CA LEU A 506 -26.72 -1.34 -9.45
C LEU A 506 -28.05 -1.87 -8.97
N MET A 507 -28.07 -3.05 -8.39
CA MET A 507 -29.21 -3.65 -7.71
C MET A 507 -29.14 -3.32 -6.21
N GLY A 508 -30.10 -2.54 -5.69
CA GLY A 508 -30.19 -2.19 -4.27
C GLY A 508 -31.04 -3.17 -3.46
N ILE A 509 -30.48 -3.72 -2.39
CA ILE A 509 -31.21 -4.55 -1.42
C ILE A 509 -31.06 -3.94 -0.03
N ILE A 510 -32.19 -3.75 0.67
CA ILE A 510 -32.21 -3.35 2.07
C ILE A 510 -32.50 -4.56 2.94
N ILE A 511 -31.76 -4.71 4.03
CA ILE A 511 -32.16 -5.56 5.15
C ILE A 511 -32.86 -4.64 6.16
N GLY A 512 -34.16 -4.86 6.39
CA GLY A 512 -34.96 -4.06 7.32
C GLY A 512 -35.79 -4.94 8.23
N ASN A 513 -35.64 -4.80 9.55
CA ASN A 513 -36.27 -5.65 10.55
C ASN A 513 -36.02 -7.15 10.30
N GLY A 514 -34.78 -7.49 9.93
CA GLY A 514 -34.36 -8.87 9.67
C GLY A 514 -34.95 -9.49 8.39
N ARG A 515 -35.44 -8.68 7.45
CA ARG A 515 -35.98 -9.15 6.16
C ARG A 515 -35.29 -8.44 4.99
N PRO A 516 -34.85 -9.18 3.96
CA PRO A 516 -34.28 -8.57 2.77
C PRO A 516 -35.40 -8.10 1.82
N ILE A 517 -35.31 -6.86 1.36
CA ILE A 517 -36.28 -6.18 0.50
C ILE A 517 -35.52 -5.55 -0.66
N HIS A 518 -35.94 -5.84 -1.88
CA HIS A 518 -35.39 -5.20 -3.06
C HIS A 518 -35.97 -3.79 -3.24
N LEU A 519 -35.12 -2.82 -3.57
CA LEU A 519 -35.52 -1.44 -3.82
C LEU A 519 -36.10 -1.26 -5.22
N VAL A 520 -37.31 -0.70 -5.30
CA VAL A 520 -37.98 -0.40 -6.57
C VAL A 520 -37.82 1.10 -6.87
N GLY A 521 -36.64 1.54 -7.32
CA GLY A 521 -36.41 2.95 -7.66
C GLY A 521 -34.97 3.23 -8.10
N GLY A 522 -34.79 4.08 -9.12
CA GLY A 522 -33.48 4.49 -9.66
C GLY A 522 -32.97 3.67 -10.85
N GLN A 523 -33.56 2.51 -11.17
CA GLN A 523 -33.05 1.55 -12.16
C GLN A 523 -34.00 1.38 -13.34
N ARG A 524 -33.55 1.65 -14.57
CA ARG A 524 -34.30 1.24 -15.79
C ARG A 524 -34.17 -0.25 -16.13
N SER A 525 -33.30 -1.02 -15.46
CA SER A 525 -32.99 -2.43 -15.82
C SER A 525 -33.92 -3.50 -15.21
N ALA A 526 -34.83 -3.14 -14.31
CA ALA A 526 -35.60 -4.06 -13.46
C ALA A 526 -36.44 -5.15 -14.17
N GLN A 527 -36.55 -5.14 -15.50
CA GLN A 527 -37.28 -6.15 -16.27
C GLN A 527 -36.40 -7.21 -16.96
N LYS A 528 -35.07 -7.04 -17.07
CA LYS A 528 -34.21 -7.97 -17.85
C LYS A 528 -33.38 -8.97 -17.05
N GLN A 529 -33.16 -8.79 -15.74
CA GLN A 529 -32.27 -9.66 -14.94
C GLN A 529 -32.88 -10.14 -13.62
N LEU A 530 -34.13 -10.63 -13.66
CA LEU A 530 -34.84 -11.13 -12.46
C LEU A 530 -34.06 -12.20 -11.69
N TRP A 531 -33.24 -13.00 -12.39
CA TRP A 531 -32.47 -14.09 -11.78
C TRP A 531 -31.39 -13.61 -10.79
N GLN A 532 -30.69 -12.49 -11.06
CA GLN A 532 -29.68 -11.96 -10.13
C GLN A 532 -30.33 -11.53 -8.82
N ARG A 533 -31.44 -10.81 -8.94
CA ARG A 533 -32.27 -10.37 -7.82
C ARG A 533 -32.81 -11.55 -7.02
N ASP A 534 -33.46 -12.49 -7.70
CA ASP A 534 -34.17 -13.57 -7.03
C ASP A 534 -33.18 -14.53 -6.36
N GLY A 535 -32.06 -14.85 -7.01
CA GLY A 535 -31.00 -15.66 -6.41
C GLY A 535 -30.33 -14.98 -5.21
N THR A 536 -30.01 -13.68 -5.32
CA THR A 536 -29.43 -12.92 -4.19
C THR A 536 -30.41 -12.86 -3.00
N LEU A 537 -31.68 -12.54 -3.25
CA LEU A 537 -32.71 -12.55 -2.21
C LEU A 537 -32.93 -13.95 -1.61
N ALA A 538 -32.84 -15.00 -2.42
CA ALA A 538 -32.99 -16.38 -1.96
C ALA A 538 -31.89 -16.77 -0.96
N ILE A 539 -30.65 -16.34 -1.20
CA ILE A 539 -29.53 -16.50 -0.27
C ILE A 539 -29.78 -15.71 1.02
N LEU A 540 -30.05 -14.40 0.91
CA LEU A 540 -30.20 -13.51 2.07
C LEU A 540 -31.33 -13.94 3.02
N LYS A 541 -32.44 -14.43 2.49
CA LYS A 541 -33.61 -14.89 3.28
C LYS A 541 -33.29 -16.00 4.27
N LYS A 542 -32.16 -16.70 4.14
CA LYS A 542 -31.78 -17.82 5.02
C LYS A 542 -31.28 -17.36 6.39
N PHE A 543 -30.73 -16.15 6.47
CA PHE A 543 -30.04 -15.66 7.67
C PHE A 543 -30.29 -14.18 8.01
N ALA A 544 -30.98 -13.43 7.15
CA ALA A 544 -31.23 -11.99 7.35
C ALA A 544 -31.84 -11.63 8.72
N GLN A 545 -32.58 -12.53 9.36
CA GLN A 545 -33.14 -12.31 10.71
C GLN A 545 -32.10 -12.07 11.80
N TRP A 546 -30.83 -12.42 11.57
CA TRP A 546 -29.71 -12.22 12.51
C TRP A 546 -28.82 -11.04 12.15
N LEU A 547 -29.10 -10.35 11.04
CA LEU A 547 -28.33 -9.19 10.59
C LEU A 547 -28.96 -7.88 11.09
N PRO A 548 -28.14 -6.83 11.30
CA PRO A 548 -28.66 -5.49 11.52
C PRO A 548 -29.31 -4.95 10.24
N ASP A 549 -29.91 -3.77 10.33
CA ASP A 549 -30.41 -3.07 9.15
C ASP A 549 -29.24 -2.60 8.27
N MET A 550 -29.34 -2.81 6.96
CA MET A 550 -28.24 -2.56 5.99
C MET A 550 -28.78 -2.11 4.63
N ASP A 551 -28.06 -1.21 3.96
CA ASP A 551 -28.26 -0.86 2.55
C ASP A 551 -27.13 -1.50 1.73
N LEU A 552 -27.47 -2.37 0.78
CA LEU A 552 -26.50 -3.21 0.05
C LEU A 552 -26.58 -2.94 -1.47
N PRO A 553 -25.58 -2.27 -2.07
CA PRO A 553 -25.51 -2.09 -3.52
C PRO A 553 -24.77 -3.26 -4.18
N PHE A 554 -25.47 -3.99 -5.04
CA PHE A 554 -24.91 -5.08 -5.84
C PHE A 554 -24.64 -4.62 -7.27
N ASN A 555 -23.50 -5.00 -7.81
CA ASN A 555 -23.14 -4.74 -9.20
C ASN A 555 -23.93 -5.67 -10.13
N GLU A 556 -24.67 -5.10 -11.10
CA GLU A 556 -25.41 -5.89 -12.12
C GLU A 556 -24.55 -6.33 -13.31
N HIS A 557 -23.35 -5.75 -13.45
CA HIS A 557 -22.43 -6.05 -14.55
C HIS A 557 -21.33 -7.02 -14.11
N ASP A 558 -20.72 -7.65 -15.11
CA ASP A 558 -19.65 -8.63 -14.91
C ASP A 558 -18.37 -7.96 -14.44
N GLU A 559 -18.06 -6.77 -14.98
CA GLU A 559 -16.83 -6.03 -14.69
C GLU A 559 -16.86 -5.34 -13.30
N PRO A 560 -15.75 -5.34 -12.55
CA PRO A 560 -15.62 -4.69 -11.25
C PRO A 560 -15.72 -3.16 -11.33
N ARG A 561 -16.05 -2.51 -10.22
CA ARG A 561 -16.48 -1.10 -10.17
C ARG A 561 -15.60 -0.19 -9.30
N VAL A 562 -14.78 -0.74 -8.42
CA VAL A 562 -14.07 0.04 -7.39
C VAL A 562 -12.56 -0.07 -7.57
N ILE A 563 -11.91 1.05 -7.90
CA ILE A 563 -10.46 1.12 -8.12
C ILE A 563 -9.90 2.28 -7.29
N VAL A 564 -9.35 2.00 -6.11
CA VAL A 564 -8.82 3.03 -5.22
C VAL A 564 -7.31 3.17 -5.41
N ALA A 565 -6.82 4.41 -5.55
CA ALA A 565 -5.39 4.68 -5.61
C ALA A 565 -4.63 4.02 -4.45
N HIS A 566 -3.47 3.45 -4.75
CA HIS A 566 -2.70 2.63 -3.81
C HIS A 566 -2.43 3.36 -2.49
N GLU A 567 -2.06 4.63 -2.57
CA GLU A 567 -1.71 5.46 -1.41
C GLU A 567 -2.91 5.65 -0.48
N ASP A 568 -4.10 5.88 -1.05
CA ASP A 568 -5.33 6.05 -0.27
C ASP A 568 -5.82 4.72 0.31
N LEU A 569 -5.74 3.64 -0.47
CA LEU A 569 -6.02 2.29 0.02
C LEU A 569 -5.09 1.92 1.17
N HIS A 570 -3.79 2.23 1.06
CA HIS A 570 -2.80 1.98 2.11
C HIS A 570 -3.10 2.76 3.39
N ARG A 571 -3.52 4.03 3.28
CA ARG A 571 -3.97 4.85 4.42
C ARG A 571 -5.18 4.23 5.10
N MET A 572 -6.20 3.83 4.33
CA MET A 572 -7.42 3.20 4.85
C MET A 572 -7.12 1.86 5.54
N VAL A 573 -6.27 1.02 4.94
CA VAL A 573 -5.83 -0.25 5.54
C VAL A 573 -5.06 -0.03 6.84
N THR A 574 -4.17 0.97 6.87
CA THR A 574 -3.39 1.31 8.08
C THR A 574 -4.31 1.78 9.20
N ALA A 575 -5.22 2.71 8.91
CA ALA A 575 -6.23 3.17 9.86
C ALA A 575 -7.17 2.05 10.33
N GLY A 576 -7.53 1.12 9.42
CA GLY A 576 -8.34 -0.05 9.73
C GLY A 576 -7.66 -1.01 10.71
N LYS A 577 -6.37 -1.30 10.51
CA LYS A 577 -5.58 -2.11 11.46
C LYS A 577 -5.49 -1.45 12.84
N GLU A 578 -5.32 -0.14 12.89
CA GLU A 578 -5.35 0.60 14.16
C GLU A 578 -6.71 0.55 14.84
N ALA A 579 -7.81 0.63 14.07
CA ALA A 579 -9.17 0.51 14.60
C ALA A 579 -9.44 -0.89 15.18
N GLN A 580 -9.04 -1.94 14.47
CA GLN A 580 -9.15 -3.33 14.95
C GLN A 580 -8.30 -3.56 16.21
N ALA A 581 -7.09 -2.99 16.27
CA ALA A 581 -6.24 -3.06 17.46
C ALA A 581 -6.85 -2.35 18.69
N ARG A 582 -7.61 -1.26 18.50
CA ARG A 582 -8.37 -0.60 19.57
C ARG A 582 -9.54 -1.48 20.04
N LEU A 583 -10.27 -2.10 19.13
CA LEU A 583 -11.38 -3.01 19.45
C LEU A 583 -10.90 -4.17 20.32
N ASN A 584 -9.77 -4.79 19.96
CA ASN A 584 -9.20 -5.92 20.71
C ASN A 584 -8.76 -5.57 22.16
N ARG A 585 -8.63 -4.28 22.49
CA ARG A 585 -8.31 -3.82 23.86
C ARG A 585 -9.54 -3.46 24.69
N ASN A 586 -10.74 -3.47 24.11
CA ASN A 586 -11.96 -3.01 24.76
C ASN A 586 -13.06 -4.08 24.74
N SER A 587 -13.07 -4.92 25.79
CA SER A 587 -14.03 -6.03 25.93
C SER A 587 -15.50 -5.60 25.99
N LEU A 588 -15.80 -4.31 26.23
CA LEU A 588 -17.17 -3.79 26.29
C LEU A 588 -17.83 -3.64 24.91
N LEU A 589 -17.05 -3.71 23.82
CA LEU A 589 -17.52 -3.52 22.44
C LEU A 589 -17.66 -4.85 21.66
N GLU A 590 -17.34 -6.00 22.27
CA GLU A 590 -17.15 -7.28 21.55
C GLU A 590 -18.45 -7.93 21.02
N HIS A 591 -19.64 -7.49 21.45
CA HIS A 591 -20.88 -8.28 21.25
C HIS A 591 -22.13 -7.49 20.83
N GLN A 592 -22.00 -6.23 20.43
CA GLN A 592 -23.17 -5.44 20.01
C GLN A 592 -22.89 -4.67 18.73
N PHE A 593 -23.83 -4.75 17.78
CA PHE A 593 -23.88 -3.80 16.68
C PHE A 593 -24.17 -2.40 17.24
N SER A 594 -23.60 -1.37 16.63
CA SER A 594 -23.99 0.01 16.92
C SER A 594 -25.50 0.17 16.70
N LYS A 595 -26.18 0.94 17.56
CA LYS A 595 -27.58 1.30 17.31
C LYS A 595 -27.66 1.96 15.93
N GLY A 596 -28.50 1.41 15.05
CA GLY A 596 -28.69 1.93 13.71
C GLY A 596 -29.18 3.38 13.76
N ASP A 597 -28.67 4.20 12.85
CA ASP A 597 -29.35 5.43 12.48
C ASP A 597 -30.68 5.07 11.80
N ILE A 598 -31.68 5.94 11.85
CA ILE A 598 -32.93 5.76 11.11
C ILE A 598 -32.58 5.52 9.63
N ILE A 599 -33.16 4.48 9.03
CA ILE A 599 -33.06 4.25 7.58
C ILE A 599 -33.78 5.43 6.90
N ASP A 600 -33.03 6.44 6.50
CA ASP A 600 -33.56 7.51 5.66
C ASP A 600 -33.95 6.92 4.31
N PRO A 601 -35.07 7.34 3.70
CA PRO A 601 -35.42 6.90 2.37
C PRO A 601 -34.30 7.26 1.39
N ILE A 602 -33.95 6.34 0.49
CA ILE A 602 -33.02 6.63 -0.60
C ILE A 602 -33.71 7.63 -1.53
N LEU A 603 -33.20 8.86 -1.52
CA LEU A 603 -33.70 9.94 -2.36
C LEU A 603 -32.98 9.92 -3.70
N GLY A 604 -33.72 10.21 -4.78
CA GLY A 604 -33.11 10.38 -6.09
C GLY A 604 -32.08 11.52 -6.07
N THR A 605 -30.94 11.30 -6.72
CA THR A 605 -29.88 12.29 -6.91
C THR A 605 -29.60 12.52 -8.40
N TRP A 606 -29.01 13.66 -8.73
CA TRP A 606 -28.62 14.04 -10.10
C TRP A 606 -27.13 13.81 -10.38
N LYS A 607 -26.39 13.32 -9.39
CA LYS A 607 -24.94 13.11 -9.46
C LYS A 607 -24.62 11.63 -9.38
N SER A 608 -23.56 11.22 -10.08
CA SER A 608 -22.94 9.91 -9.94
C SER A 608 -21.44 10.07 -9.77
N ARG A 609 -20.86 9.19 -8.95
CA ARG A 609 -19.43 9.08 -8.69
C ARG A 609 -18.71 8.07 -9.59
N TYR A 610 -19.46 7.43 -10.49
CA TYR A 610 -18.94 6.47 -11.44
C TYR A 610 -18.62 7.17 -12.75
N ASN A 611 -17.38 7.04 -13.18
CA ASN A 611 -16.96 7.41 -14.51
C ASN A 611 -17.25 6.26 -15.47
N ASP A 612 -17.97 6.54 -16.55
CA ASP A 612 -18.23 5.57 -17.60
C ASP A 612 -17.12 5.63 -18.65
N ILE A 613 -16.28 4.59 -18.66
CA ILE A 613 -15.19 4.43 -19.63
C ILE A 613 -15.32 3.12 -20.39
N GLU A 614 -16.56 2.70 -20.66
CA GLU A 614 -16.84 1.54 -21.52
C GLU A 614 -16.15 1.65 -22.89
N LYS A 615 -15.70 0.52 -23.43
CA LYS A 615 -14.99 0.43 -24.72
C LYS A 615 -13.78 1.37 -24.84
N GLN A 616 -13.12 1.68 -23.73
CA GLN A 616 -11.86 2.42 -23.69
C GLN A 616 -10.78 1.59 -22.99
N GLU A 617 -9.53 1.93 -23.23
CA GLU A 617 -8.38 1.37 -22.52
C GLU A 617 -8.47 1.70 -21.03
N THR A 618 -8.53 0.68 -20.19
CA THR A 618 -8.72 0.86 -18.73
C THR A 618 -7.45 0.59 -17.93
N TRP A 619 -6.38 0.10 -18.55
CA TRP A 619 -5.13 -0.25 -17.84
C TRP A 619 -4.60 0.88 -16.95
N LEU A 620 -4.55 2.12 -17.46
CA LEU A 620 -4.06 3.27 -16.71
C LEU A 620 -4.91 3.56 -15.48
N THR A 621 -6.24 3.39 -15.61
CA THR A 621 -7.18 3.52 -14.50
C THR A 621 -6.97 2.39 -13.50
N SER A 622 -6.91 1.14 -13.92
CA SER A 622 -6.79 0.00 -13.01
C SER A 622 -5.44 -0.08 -12.29
N ARG A 623 -4.33 0.26 -12.96
CA ARG A 623 -2.98 0.18 -12.36
C ARG A 623 -2.73 1.21 -11.26
N ILE A 624 -3.64 2.15 -10.98
CA ILE A 624 -3.45 3.13 -9.89
C ILE A 624 -3.53 2.47 -8.51
N SER A 625 -4.21 1.34 -8.39
CA SER A 625 -4.27 0.57 -7.12
C SER A 625 -2.99 -0.22 -6.83
N CYS A 626 -2.09 -0.33 -7.81
CA CYS A 626 -0.85 -1.06 -7.66
C CYS A 626 0.21 -0.26 -6.88
N PRO A 627 0.96 -0.89 -5.97
CA PRO A 627 2.06 -0.24 -5.26
C PRO A 627 3.11 0.33 -6.21
N GLN A 628 3.65 1.52 -5.90
CA GLN A 628 4.58 2.25 -6.78
C GLN A 628 5.82 1.44 -7.21
N GLY A 629 6.27 0.47 -6.40
CA GLY A 629 7.44 -0.37 -6.69
C GLY A 629 7.15 -1.62 -7.54
N THR A 630 5.93 -1.84 -8.01
CA THR A 630 5.60 -3.04 -8.81
C THR A 630 5.82 -2.81 -10.31
N PRO A 631 6.08 -3.87 -11.10
CA PRO A 631 6.28 -3.77 -12.55
C PRO A 631 5.15 -3.03 -13.28
N ALA A 632 3.89 -3.20 -12.86
CA ALA A 632 2.76 -2.46 -13.44
C ALA A 632 2.82 -0.93 -13.25
N ARG A 633 3.62 -0.44 -12.30
CA ARG A 633 3.82 0.99 -12.03
C ARG A 633 5.04 1.59 -12.73
N ASP A 634 5.73 0.80 -13.56
CA ASP A 634 6.85 1.27 -14.39
C ASP A 634 6.49 2.51 -15.22
N LEU A 635 7.41 3.47 -15.28
CA LEU A 635 7.19 4.79 -15.88
C LEU A 635 7.15 4.72 -17.41
N ASP A 636 8.01 3.88 -18.00
CA ASP A 636 8.08 3.69 -19.45
C ASP A 636 7.04 2.66 -19.95
N GLY A 637 6.46 1.89 -19.03
CA GLY A 637 5.50 0.83 -19.33
C GLY A 637 6.11 -0.37 -20.05
N ALA A 638 7.42 -0.56 -19.93
CA ALA A 638 8.20 -1.60 -20.60
C ALA A 638 8.71 -2.69 -19.64
N ALA A 639 8.42 -2.57 -18.34
CA ALA A 639 8.80 -3.58 -17.37
C ALA A 639 8.23 -4.97 -17.73
N PRO A 640 9.04 -6.04 -17.63
CA PRO A 640 8.56 -7.40 -17.86
C PRO A 640 7.69 -7.89 -16.70
N ASP A 641 6.93 -8.95 -16.95
CA ASP A 641 6.20 -9.65 -15.88
C ASP A 641 7.18 -10.27 -14.87
N ASN A 642 6.82 -10.23 -13.59
CA ASN A 642 7.60 -10.88 -12.53
C ASN A 642 7.19 -12.35 -12.38
N THR A 643 7.44 -13.16 -13.42
CA THR A 643 7.06 -14.58 -13.47
C THR A 643 7.72 -15.41 -12.36
N SER A 644 8.92 -15.02 -11.91
CA SER A 644 9.64 -15.69 -10.83
C SER A 644 8.88 -15.74 -9.50
N ALA A 645 7.92 -14.83 -9.30
CA ALA A 645 7.10 -14.79 -8.10
C ALA A 645 6.00 -15.88 -8.06
N TYR A 646 5.69 -16.50 -9.20
CA TYR A 646 4.53 -17.39 -9.30
C TYR A 646 4.63 -18.58 -10.26
N ALA A 647 5.66 -18.68 -11.10
CA ALA A 647 5.77 -19.72 -12.11
C ALA A 647 7.15 -20.40 -12.12
N ILE A 648 7.18 -21.71 -12.43
CA ILE A 648 8.40 -22.51 -12.61
C ILE A 648 8.78 -22.52 -14.10
N ASN A 649 9.96 -21.99 -14.41
CA ASN A 649 10.55 -22.02 -15.75
C ASN A 649 10.97 -23.45 -16.16
N PRO A 650 11.08 -23.76 -17.46
CA PRO A 650 10.95 -22.82 -18.59
C PRO A 650 9.54 -22.68 -19.19
N LEU A 651 8.60 -23.57 -18.85
CA LEU A 651 7.22 -23.52 -19.38
C LEU A 651 6.25 -22.67 -18.55
N GLY A 652 6.64 -22.28 -17.33
CA GLY A 652 5.85 -21.37 -16.50
C GLY A 652 4.75 -22.04 -15.67
N PHE A 653 4.97 -23.25 -15.15
CA PHE A 653 3.98 -23.93 -14.29
C PHE A 653 3.68 -23.10 -13.04
N VAL A 654 2.41 -22.72 -12.85
CA VAL A 654 2.00 -21.79 -11.79
C VAL A 654 2.07 -22.47 -10.41
N PHE A 655 2.92 -21.98 -9.50
CA PHE A 655 2.95 -22.43 -8.11
C PHE A 655 2.20 -21.48 -7.15
N ASN A 656 1.92 -20.25 -7.58
CA ASN A 656 1.23 -19.23 -6.76
C ASN A 656 0.15 -18.50 -7.57
N GLN A 657 -1.08 -19.01 -7.54
CA GLN A 657 -2.20 -18.45 -8.31
C GLN A 657 -2.55 -17.00 -7.91
N THR A 658 -2.41 -16.65 -6.64
CA THR A 658 -2.70 -15.30 -6.14
C THR A 658 -1.79 -14.26 -6.77
N ALA A 659 -0.51 -14.60 -6.98
CA ALA A 659 0.47 -13.74 -7.64
C ALA A 659 0.39 -13.82 -9.17
N ALA A 660 0.05 -14.99 -9.74
CA ALA A 660 -0.17 -15.14 -11.18
C ALA A 660 -1.34 -14.28 -11.70
N SER A 661 -2.41 -14.14 -10.89
CA SER A 661 -3.56 -13.27 -11.16
C SER A 661 -3.37 -11.81 -10.73
N ASP A 662 -2.21 -11.47 -10.14
CA ASP A 662 -1.95 -10.11 -9.69
C ASP A 662 -1.48 -9.24 -10.86
N ILE A 663 -2.30 -8.28 -11.28
CA ILE A 663 -1.97 -7.41 -12.41
C ILE A 663 -0.78 -6.51 -12.09
N CYS A 664 -0.52 -6.26 -10.81
CA CYS A 664 0.60 -5.44 -10.38
C CYS A 664 1.95 -6.10 -10.70
N LEU A 665 1.96 -7.44 -10.78
CA LEU A 665 3.12 -8.26 -11.17
C LEU A 665 3.17 -8.58 -12.67
N ASN A 666 2.08 -8.30 -13.40
CA ASN A 666 1.88 -8.75 -14.78
C ASN A 666 1.50 -7.59 -15.73
N PRO A 667 2.40 -6.62 -15.98
CA PRO A 667 2.15 -5.52 -16.91
C PRO A 667 1.78 -5.95 -18.33
N SER A 668 2.17 -7.15 -18.78
CA SER A 668 1.78 -7.65 -20.11
C SER A 668 0.27 -7.89 -20.26
N LEU A 669 -0.48 -7.99 -19.16
CA LEU A 669 -1.94 -8.16 -19.19
C LEU A 669 -2.66 -6.96 -19.80
N ARG A 670 -2.03 -5.78 -19.80
CA ARG A 670 -2.55 -4.54 -20.42
C ARG A 670 -3.16 -4.78 -21.80
N HIS A 671 -2.48 -5.55 -22.64
CA HIS A 671 -2.88 -5.80 -24.04
C HIS A 671 -3.47 -7.20 -24.25
N ARG A 672 -3.65 -7.97 -23.18
CA ARG A 672 -4.04 -9.39 -23.25
C ARG A 672 -5.38 -9.67 -22.63
N LEU A 673 -5.76 -8.95 -21.58
CA LEU A 673 -7.10 -9.08 -20.98
C LEU A 673 -8.00 -8.00 -21.56
N GLY A 674 -9.15 -8.39 -22.09
CA GLY A 674 -10.01 -7.41 -22.75
C GLY A 674 -10.71 -6.45 -21.79
N ILE A 675 -10.66 -6.70 -20.47
CA ILE A 675 -11.02 -5.68 -19.48
C ILE A 675 -10.11 -4.46 -19.54
N PHE A 676 -8.83 -4.64 -19.91
CA PHE A 676 -7.84 -3.57 -20.02
C PHE A 676 -7.78 -2.91 -21.38
N GLU A 677 -7.98 -3.69 -22.44
CA GLU A 677 -8.02 -3.17 -23.81
C GLU A 677 -9.31 -2.37 -24.04
N ARG A 678 -10.47 -3.04 -24.11
CA ARG A 678 -11.78 -2.39 -24.36
C ARG A 678 -12.91 -3.25 -23.78
N PRO A 679 -13.29 -3.07 -22.50
CA PRO A 679 -14.39 -3.82 -21.88
C PRO A 679 -15.75 -3.44 -22.48
N ASN A 680 -16.73 -4.33 -22.34
CA ASN A 680 -18.09 -4.07 -22.81
C ASN A 680 -18.81 -3.05 -21.92
N ARG A 681 -18.60 -3.14 -20.60
CA ARG A 681 -19.06 -2.17 -19.61
C ARG A 681 -17.91 -1.86 -18.65
N PHE A 682 -17.68 -0.59 -18.34
CA PHE A 682 -16.70 -0.24 -17.30
C PHE A 682 -17.03 1.10 -16.66
N LYS A 683 -17.96 1.05 -15.70
CA LYS A 683 -18.34 2.19 -14.86
C LYS A 683 -17.59 2.10 -13.54
N VAL A 684 -16.59 2.93 -13.35
CA VAL A 684 -15.64 2.80 -12.23
C VAL A 684 -15.64 4.01 -11.33
N THR A 685 -15.39 3.81 -10.04
CA THR A 685 -15.18 4.89 -9.07
C THR A 685 -13.82 4.78 -8.41
N ASN A 686 -13.23 5.93 -8.09
CA ASN A 686 -11.89 6.03 -7.48
C ASN A 686 -11.91 6.13 -5.95
N GLU A 687 -13.09 5.99 -5.36
CA GLU A 687 -13.29 6.09 -3.93
C GLU A 687 -13.89 4.79 -3.39
N LEU A 688 -13.44 4.37 -2.20
CA LEU A 688 -13.88 3.13 -1.59
C LEU A 688 -15.40 3.15 -1.29
N VAL A 689 -16.13 2.21 -1.90
CA VAL A 689 -17.56 1.96 -1.67
C VAL A 689 -17.79 0.48 -1.45
N SER A 690 -18.79 0.14 -0.64
CA SER A 690 -19.15 -1.25 -0.33
C SER A 690 -19.93 -1.88 -1.49
N MET A 691 -19.27 -2.02 -2.64
CA MET A 691 -19.84 -2.62 -3.84
C MET A 691 -19.74 -4.14 -3.79
N PHE A 692 -20.86 -4.84 -3.87
CA PHE A 692 -20.90 -6.30 -3.90
C PHE A 692 -20.88 -6.81 -5.35
N SER A 693 -19.82 -7.51 -5.74
CA SER A 693 -19.61 -8.01 -7.11
C SER A 693 -19.33 -9.51 -7.12
N MET A 694 -19.69 -10.20 -8.19
CA MET A 694 -19.52 -11.66 -8.30
C MET A 694 -18.04 -12.07 -8.42
N SER A 695 -17.20 -11.16 -8.92
CA SER A 695 -15.75 -11.36 -9.01
C SER A 695 -15.03 -10.01 -8.97
N ARG A 696 -13.70 -10.03 -8.82
CA ARG A 696 -12.89 -8.82 -8.81
C ARG A 696 -11.47 -9.07 -9.32
N LEU A 697 -10.83 -8.05 -9.86
CA LEU A 697 -9.39 -8.04 -10.11
C LEU A 697 -8.60 -7.81 -8.81
N SER A 698 -7.31 -8.17 -8.82
CA SER A 698 -6.34 -7.84 -7.76
C SER A 698 -6.29 -6.34 -7.44
N ALA A 699 -6.40 -5.49 -8.47
CA ALA A 699 -6.41 -4.04 -8.32
C ALA A 699 -7.76 -3.43 -7.90
N SER A 700 -8.85 -4.20 -7.90
CA SER A 700 -10.18 -3.71 -7.51
C SER A 700 -10.56 -4.06 -6.07
N GLN A 701 -11.34 -3.18 -5.44
CA GLN A 701 -11.79 -3.25 -4.04
C GLN A 701 -13.27 -3.61 -3.91
N ASP A 702 -13.89 -4.11 -4.98
CA ASP A 702 -15.19 -4.76 -4.91
C ASP A 702 -15.18 -5.90 -3.87
N ILE A 703 -16.28 -6.08 -3.17
CA ILE A 703 -16.50 -7.14 -2.20
C ILE A 703 -17.07 -8.35 -2.93
N THR A 704 -16.30 -9.43 -2.99
CA THR A 704 -16.68 -10.65 -3.71
C THR A 704 -17.80 -11.41 -3.00
N VAL A 705 -18.89 -11.65 -3.73
CA VAL A 705 -20.05 -12.44 -3.28
C VAL A 705 -20.23 -13.71 -4.12
N PRO A 706 -20.88 -14.76 -3.58
CA PRO A 706 -21.27 -15.91 -4.37
C PRO A 706 -22.18 -15.50 -5.52
N SER A 707 -21.88 -16.00 -6.72
CA SER A 707 -22.64 -15.66 -7.92
C SER A 707 -24.06 -16.25 -7.87
N PRO A 708 -25.11 -15.41 -8.05
CA PRO A 708 -26.47 -15.91 -8.24
C PRO A 708 -26.60 -16.84 -9.45
N TYR A 709 -25.71 -16.73 -10.45
CA TYR A 709 -25.70 -17.58 -11.64
C TYR A 709 -25.43 -19.05 -11.26
N ASN A 710 -24.48 -19.25 -10.34
CA ASN A 710 -24.13 -20.58 -9.83
C ASN A 710 -25.17 -21.09 -8.82
N TYR A 711 -25.74 -20.19 -8.02
CA TYR A 711 -26.78 -20.54 -7.03
C TYR A 711 -28.08 -21.01 -7.70
N GLU A 712 -28.52 -20.31 -8.74
CA GLU A 712 -29.68 -20.67 -9.59
C GLU A 712 -29.37 -21.79 -10.57
N ARG A 713 -28.12 -22.29 -10.60
CA ARG A 713 -27.66 -23.40 -11.45
C ARG A 713 -27.90 -23.18 -12.94
N MET A 714 -27.61 -21.97 -13.41
CA MET A 714 -27.78 -21.58 -14.81
C MET A 714 -26.90 -22.40 -15.77
N THR A 715 -25.72 -22.85 -15.30
CA THR A 715 -24.96 -23.94 -15.89
C THR A 715 -24.84 -25.04 -14.85
N ASP A 716 -25.66 -26.09 -14.94
CA ASP A 716 -25.55 -27.24 -14.03
C ASP A 716 -24.83 -28.41 -14.70
N TYR A 717 -24.27 -29.27 -13.86
CA TYR A 717 -23.74 -30.55 -14.26
C TYR A 717 -24.84 -31.61 -14.14
N ASP A 718 -25.18 -32.25 -15.26
CA ASP A 718 -26.07 -33.41 -15.25
C ASP A 718 -25.29 -34.69 -14.92
N ILE A 719 -25.48 -35.18 -13.70
CA ILE A 719 -24.88 -36.44 -13.24
C ILE A 719 -25.30 -37.64 -14.09
N LYS A 720 -26.46 -37.61 -14.76
CA LYS A 720 -26.89 -38.69 -15.67
C LYS A 720 -26.07 -38.75 -16.95
N ALA A 721 -25.49 -37.61 -17.34
CA ALA A 721 -24.56 -37.51 -18.45
C ALA A 721 -23.08 -37.66 -18.01
N SER A 722 -22.84 -38.14 -16.78
CA SER A 722 -21.51 -38.40 -16.26
C SER A 722 -20.82 -39.57 -16.96
N PHE A 723 -19.50 -39.47 -17.07
CA PHE A 723 -18.62 -40.55 -17.50
C PHE A 723 -17.61 -40.85 -16.40
N ASP A 724 -17.30 -42.12 -16.20
CA ASP A 724 -16.13 -42.52 -15.40
C ASP A 724 -14.85 -42.00 -16.08
N TRP A 725 -13.83 -41.67 -15.31
CA TRP A 725 -12.55 -41.14 -15.82
C TRP A 725 -11.98 -41.97 -16.98
N GLU A 726 -12.03 -43.29 -16.86
CA GLU A 726 -11.49 -44.23 -17.87
C GLU A 726 -12.27 -44.24 -19.18
N LYS A 727 -13.54 -43.80 -19.17
CA LYS A 727 -14.40 -43.74 -20.36
C LYS A 727 -14.33 -42.38 -21.07
N LYS A 728 -13.65 -41.40 -20.47
CA LYS A 728 -13.50 -40.06 -21.06
C LYS A 728 -12.40 -40.05 -22.10
N LYS A 729 -12.58 -39.21 -23.12
CA LYS A 729 -11.60 -38.97 -24.20
C LYS A 729 -10.37 -38.23 -23.63
N PRO A 730 -9.15 -38.67 -23.96
CA PRO A 730 -7.90 -38.06 -23.51
C PRO A 730 -7.55 -36.80 -24.31
N GLN A 731 -8.44 -35.81 -24.30
CA GLN A 731 -8.28 -34.55 -25.02
C GLN A 731 -8.68 -33.37 -24.13
N LEU A 732 -8.06 -32.22 -24.38
CA LEU A 732 -8.48 -30.93 -23.86
C LEU A 732 -9.67 -30.41 -24.65
N TYR A 733 -10.76 -30.11 -23.96
CA TYR A 733 -11.99 -29.63 -24.58
C TYR A 733 -12.33 -28.19 -24.17
N TRP A 734 -12.78 -27.41 -25.17
CA TRP A 734 -13.38 -26.10 -24.96
C TRP A 734 -14.28 -25.67 -26.12
N ARG A 735 -15.39 -25.02 -25.78
CA ARG A 735 -16.25 -24.26 -26.69
C ARG A 735 -16.57 -22.92 -26.07
N GLY A 736 -16.68 -21.88 -26.86
CA GLY A 736 -17.13 -20.58 -26.38
C GLY A 736 -17.19 -19.54 -27.49
N ALA A 737 -17.62 -18.35 -27.10
CA ALA A 737 -17.61 -17.19 -27.97
C ALA A 737 -16.35 -16.34 -27.74
N THR A 738 -16.03 -15.46 -28.68
CA THR A 738 -14.93 -14.47 -28.60
C THR A 738 -15.20 -13.33 -27.61
N THR A 739 -16.04 -13.56 -26.59
CA THR A 739 -16.29 -12.61 -25.50
C THR A 739 -15.05 -12.40 -24.63
N GLY A 740 -15.09 -11.39 -23.75
CA GLY A 740 -13.97 -11.04 -22.87
C GLY A 740 -13.11 -9.87 -23.33
N GLY A 741 -13.59 -9.08 -24.29
CA GLY A 741 -12.99 -7.83 -24.77
C GLY A 741 -13.65 -7.37 -26.06
N ASN A 742 -13.45 -6.10 -26.45
CA ASN A 742 -13.91 -5.58 -27.73
C ASN A 742 -12.73 -5.24 -28.65
N GLY A 743 -12.41 -6.14 -29.58
CA GLY A 743 -11.33 -5.93 -30.54
C GLY A 743 -11.64 -4.83 -31.55
N ARG A 744 -10.68 -3.94 -31.80
CA ARG A 744 -10.74 -2.94 -32.87
C ARG A 744 -9.40 -2.84 -33.60
N LYS A 745 -9.42 -2.69 -34.93
CA LYS A 745 -8.21 -2.51 -35.77
C LYS A 745 -7.19 -3.64 -35.56
N GLY A 746 -7.68 -4.87 -35.47
CA GLY A 746 -6.86 -6.07 -35.33
C GLY A 746 -6.34 -6.38 -33.93
N ALA A 747 -6.69 -5.58 -32.92
CA ALA A 747 -6.31 -5.81 -31.52
C ALA A 747 -6.83 -7.14 -30.95
N TRP A 748 -7.89 -7.71 -31.55
CA TRP A 748 -8.43 -9.02 -31.18
C TRP A 748 -7.38 -10.13 -31.13
N ARG A 749 -6.30 -10.03 -31.90
CA ARG A 749 -5.20 -11.01 -31.95
C ARG A 749 -4.45 -11.16 -30.62
N ASN A 750 -4.49 -10.13 -29.78
CA ASN A 750 -3.83 -10.12 -28.49
C ASN A 750 -4.75 -10.55 -27.33
N LEU A 751 -6.07 -10.52 -27.54
CA LEU A 751 -7.06 -10.87 -26.52
C LEU A 751 -6.91 -12.33 -26.05
N GLU A 752 -7.14 -12.54 -24.76
CA GLU A 752 -6.87 -13.78 -24.03
C GLU A 752 -7.36 -15.03 -24.75
N ARG A 753 -8.67 -15.12 -25.01
CA ARG A 753 -9.28 -16.32 -25.60
C ARG A 753 -8.79 -16.54 -27.02
N GLN A 754 -8.70 -15.48 -27.81
CA GLN A 754 -8.25 -15.55 -29.20
C GLN A 754 -6.81 -16.05 -29.28
N ARG A 755 -5.92 -15.48 -28.46
CA ARG A 755 -4.52 -15.88 -28.41
C ARG A 755 -4.35 -17.32 -27.91
N ILE A 756 -5.06 -17.72 -26.85
CA ILE A 756 -4.98 -19.09 -26.30
C ILE A 756 -5.48 -20.11 -27.33
N ILE A 757 -6.65 -19.88 -27.93
CA ILE A 757 -7.19 -20.81 -28.93
C ILE A 757 -6.32 -20.82 -30.18
N ALA A 758 -5.78 -19.69 -30.62
CA ALA A 758 -4.82 -19.64 -31.71
C ALA A 758 -3.55 -20.44 -31.39
N ASN A 759 -2.98 -20.28 -30.18
CA ASN A 759 -1.80 -21.03 -29.74
C ASN A 759 -2.05 -22.54 -29.86
N LEU A 760 -3.20 -23.02 -29.36
CA LEU A 760 -3.53 -24.45 -29.30
C LEU A 760 -4.01 -25.06 -30.63
N THR A 761 -4.44 -24.27 -31.61
CA THR A 761 -5.09 -24.79 -32.84
C THR A 761 -4.36 -24.49 -34.14
N GLN A 762 -3.45 -23.51 -34.16
CA GLN A 762 -2.81 -23.05 -35.39
C GLN A 762 -1.48 -23.79 -35.63
N PRO A 763 -1.24 -24.34 -36.85
CA PRO A 763 0.00 -25.07 -37.15
C PRO A 763 1.29 -24.26 -37.04
N SER A 764 1.22 -22.94 -37.16
CA SER A 764 2.37 -22.04 -37.07
C SER A 764 2.85 -21.79 -35.64
N SER A 765 2.04 -22.11 -34.63
CA SER A 765 2.37 -21.91 -33.23
C SER A 765 3.50 -22.83 -32.80
N ALA A 766 4.52 -22.27 -32.14
CA ALA A 766 5.61 -23.06 -31.58
C ALA A 766 5.15 -23.77 -30.31
N GLN A 767 5.38 -25.08 -30.24
CA GLN A 767 4.92 -25.93 -29.14
C GLN A 767 6.12 -26.63 -28.52
N TYR A 768 6.13 -26.74 -27.19
CA TYR A 768 7.24 -27.28 -26.44
C TYR A 768 6.77 -28.32 -25.42
N VAL A 769 7.61 -29.32 -25.19
CA VAL A 769 7.47 -30.34 -24.16
C VAL A 769 8.78 -30.47 -23.40
N LEU A 770 8.75 -31.11 -22.23
CA LEU A 770 9.94 -31.41 -21.45
C LEU A 770 10.46 -32.82 -21.79
N GLN A 771 11.77 -32.91 -21.98
CA GLN A 771 12.50 -34.17 -22.16
C GLN A 771 13.46 -34.37 -21.00
N GLN A 772 13.45 -35.56 -20.40
CA GLN A 772 14.37 -35.90 -19.31
C GLN A 772 15.79 -36.07 -19.86
N MET A 773 16.77 -35.48 -19.18
CA MET A 773 18.19 -35.58 -19.57
C MET A 773 18.78 -36.92 -19.12
N GLU A 774 19.42 -37.65 -20.03
CA GLU A 774 19.86 -39.05 -19.80
C GLU A 774 21.01 -39.21 -18.76
N HIS A 775 21.67 -38.12 -18.31
CA HIS A 775 22.92 -38.20 -17.54
C HIS A 775 23.11 -37.22 -16.37
N THR A 776 22.08 -36.53 -15.92
CA THR A 776 22.16 -35.69 -14.71
C THR A 776 21.58 -36.43 -13.51
N ALA A 777 22.43 -36.76 -12.53
CA ALA A 777 21.96 -36.91 -11.17
C ALA A 777 21.29 -35.58 -10.79
N CYS A 778 20.07 -35.63 -10.28
CA CYS A 778 19.35 -34.44 -9.84
C CYS A 778 20.00 -33.89 -8.56
N ASP A 779 21.16 -33.25 -8.73
CA ASP A 779 21.92 -32.63 -7.64
C ASP A 779 21.22 -31.32 -7.23
N ILE A 780 21.12 -31.13 -5.92
CA ILE A 780 20.45 -29.98 -5.32
C ILE A 780 21.26 -28.71 -5.67
N GLY A 781 20.69 -27.86 -6.53
CA GLY A 781 21.31 -26.62 -7.01
C GLY A 781 21.88 -26.68 -8.43
N GLY A 782 21.75 -27.81 -9.13
CA GLY A 782 22.00 -27.93 -10.58
C GLY A 782 20.75 -27.64 -11.44
N ASP A 783 20.95 -27.51 -12.75
CA ASP A 783 19.89 -27.37 -13.75
C ASP A 783 18.87 -28.52 -13.59
N SER A 784 17.57 -28.21 -13.74
CA SER A 784 16.52 -29.22 -13.75
C SER A 784 16.91 -30.31 -14.74
N GLY A 785 16.85 -31.59 -14.35
CA GLY A 785 17.15 -32.73 -15.25
C GLY A 785 16.16 -32.91 -16.40
N TRP A 786 15.55 -31.81 -16.86
CA TRP A 786 14.55 -31.65 -17.89
C TRP A 786 14.95 -30.50 -18.81
N GLU A 787 14.92 -30.73 -20.12
CA GLU A 787 15.20 -29.73 -21.15
C GLU A 787 13.98 -29.49 -22.05
N LEU A 788 13.91 -28.31 -22.67
CA LEU A 788 12.85 -27.99 -23.63
C LEU A 788 13.08 -28.68 -24.97
N GLN A 789 12.08 -29.43 -25.41
CA GLN A 789 12.04 -30.02 -26.74
C GLN A 789 10.90 -29.39 -27.54
N ARG A 790 11.23 -28.81 -28.71
CA ARG A 790 10.22 -28.33 -29.65
C ARG A 790 9.51 -29.52 -30.31
N VAL A 791 8.18 -29.46 -30.39
CA VAL A 791 7.35 -30.48 -31.05
C VAL A 791 6.57 -29.88 -32.22
N GLU A 792 6.39 -30.69 -33.26
CA GLU A 792 5.57 -30.31 -34.40
C GLU A 792 4.08 -30.40 -34.05
N TYR A 793 3.31 -29.37 -34.43
CA TYR A 793 1.86 -29.33 -34.18
C TYR A 793 1.13 -30.58 -34.69
N ALA A 794 1.53 -31.13 -35.83
CA ALA A 794 0.93 -32.34 -36.40
C ALA A 794 0.95 -33.56 -35.45
N ARG A 795 1.92 -33.63 -34.53
CA ARG A 795 2.06 -34.72 -33.55
C ARG A 795 1.14 -34.55 -32.34
N ILE A 796 0.76 -33.32 -32.01
CA ILE A 796 0.01 -33.00 -30.79
C ILE A 796 -1.41 -32.49 -31.06
N LYS A 797 -1.77 -32.17 -32.32
CA LYS A 797 -3.10 -31.65 -32.69
C LYS A 797 -4.26 -32.53 -32.21
N SER A 798 -4.04 -33.83 -32.05
CA SER A 798 -5.07 -34.76 -31.57
C SER A 798 -5.37 -34.62 -30.08
N TRP A 799 -4.53 -33.92 -29.30
CA TRP A 799 -4.76 -33.63 -27.90
C TRP A 799 -5.75 -32.49 -27.68
N PHE A 800 -5.95 -31.64 -28.68
CA PHE A 800 -6.75 -30.42 -28.55
C PHE A 800 -8.06 -30.52 -29.32
N ASN A 801 -9.17 -30.40 -28.59
CA ASN A 801 -10.51 -30.28 -29.12
C ASN A 801 -11.11 -28.95 -28.62
N VAL A 802 -10.49 -27.85 -29.05
CA VAL A 802 -10.86 -26.48 -28.64
C VAL A 802 -11.19 -25.65 -29.88
N ARG A 803 -12.29 -24.89 -29.84
CA ARG A 803 -12.66 -23.96 -30.92
C ARG A 803 -13.67 -22.91 -30.45
N PHE A 804 -13.71 -21.78 -31.14
CA PHE A 804 -14.84 -20.87 -31.05
C PHE A 804 -16.06 -21.46 -31.74
N VAL A 805 -17.24 -21.16 -31.20
CA VAL A 805 -18.54 -21.51 -31.81
C VAL A 805 -19.30 -20.27 -32.27
N TRP A 806 -18.93 -19.10 -31.78
CA TRP A 806 -19.57 -17.83 -32.10
C TRP A 806 -18.57 -16.67 -32.04
N ILE A 807 -18.68 -15.75 -33.00
CA ILE A 807 -17.90 -14.52 -33.07
C ILE A 807 -18.76 -13.36 -32.61
N THR A 808 -18.29 -12.63 -31.59
CA THR A 808 -18.91 -11.45 -30.99
C THR A 808 -17.85 -10.58 -30.32
N GLY A 809 -18.22 -9.39 -29.81
CA GLY A 809 -17.28 -8.51 -29.11
C GLY A 809 -16.19 -7.96 -30.04
N CYS A 810 -16.57 -7.51 -31.23
CA CYS A 810 -15.67 -6.94 -32.21
C CYS A 810 -16.37 -5.80 -32.97
N GLU A 811 -15.58 -4.85 -33.47
CA GLU A 811 -16.04 -3.69 -34.24
C GLU A 811 -15.46 -3.72 -35.66
N GLU A 812 -16.17 -3.09 -36.60
CA GLU A 812 -15.71 -2.91 -37.99
C GLU A 812 -15.42 -4.27 -38.68
N GLU A 813 -14.25 -4.42 -39.31
CA GLU A 813 -13.86 -5.62 -40.07
C GLU A 813 -13.32 -6.76 -39.18
N ASP A 814 -13.02 -6.49 -37.90
CA ASP A 814 -12.40 -7.44 -36.97
C ASP A 814 -13.25 -8.71 -36.74
N CYS A 815 -14.58 -8.60 -36.83
CA CYS A 815 -15.44 -9.78 -36.72
C CYS A 815 -15.24 -10.71 -37.91
N ALA A 816 -15.21 -10.17 -39.13
CA ALA A 816 -15.03 -10.94 -40.35
C ALA A 816 -13.64 -11.60 -40.39
N GLU A 817 -12.60 -10.86 -40.00
CA GLU A 817 -11.25 -11.41 -39.89
C GLU A 817 -11.18 -12.57 -38.88
N GLN A 818 -11.82 -12.45 -37.73
CA GLN A 818 -11.88 -13.53 -36.72
C GLN A 818 -12.62 -14.75 -37.26
N GLY A 819 -13.75 -14.54 -37.92
CA GLY A 819 -14.54 -15.62 -38.53
C GLY A 819 -13.74 -16.39 -39.57
N GLU A 820 -13.00 -15.69 -40.43
CA GLU A 820 -12.10 -16.30 -41.40
C GLU A 820 -10.94 -17.04 -40.72
N PHE A 821 -10.26 -16.40 -39.77
CA PHE A 821 -9.09 -16.96 -39.10
C PHE A 821 -9.41 -18.23 -38.28
N PHE A 822 -10.54 -18.24 -37.57
CA PHE A 822 -10.96 -19.38 -36.76
C PHE A 822 -11.90 -20.36 -37.50
N GLY A 823 -12.28 -20.07 -38.74
CA GLY A 823 -13.21 -20.89 -39.52
C GLY A 823 -14.63 -20.94 -38.92
N VAL A 824 -15.08 -19.83 -38.33
CA VAL A 824 -16.41 -19.72 -37.69
C VAL A 824 -17.28 -18.77 -38.52
N PRO A 825 -18.45 -19.23 -39.04
CA PRO A 825 -19.36 -18.37 -39.76
C PRO A 825 -19.83 -17.17 -38.92
N LEU A 826 -19.94 -16.01 -39.55
CA LEU A 826 -20.54 -14.83 -38.92
C LEU A 826 -22.05 -15.04 -38.77
N ASN A 827 -22.52 -15.01 -37.53
CA ASN A 827 -23.94 -15.08 -37.19
C ASN A 827 -24.27 -13.95 -36.21
N ASP A 828 -25.25 -13.12 -36.55
CA ASP A 828 -25.71 -12.02 -35.68
C ASP A 828 -26.52 -12.51 -34.46
N ASP A 829 -27.01 -13.76 -34.52
CA ASP A 829 -27.80 -14.38 -33.46
C ASP A 829 -27.06 -15.58 -32.83
N PRO A 830 -26.76 -15.55 -31.53
CA PRO A 830 -26.09 -16.66 -30.84
C PRO A 830 -26.88 -17.97 -30.86
N SER A 831 -28.21 -17.93 -31.01
CA SER A 831 -29.04 -19.14 -31.10
C SER A 831 -28.81 -19.94 -32.37
N ASN A 832 -28.26 -19.30 -33.41
CA ASN A 832 -27.90 -19.93 -34.69
C ASN A 832 -26.43 -20.36 -34.75
N ALA A 833 -25.65 -20.10 -33.69
CA ALA A 833 -24.28 -20.55 -33.60
C ALA A 833 -24.24 -22.09 -33.45
N PRO A 834 -23.37 -22.81 -34.19
CA PRO A 834 -23.20 -24.25 -34.03
C PRO A 834 -22.53 -24.52 -32.67
N SER A 835 -23.35 -24.70 -31.63
CA SER A 835 -22.89 -25.08 -30.29
C SER A 835 -23.02 -26.59 -30.09
N ASP A 836 -22.01 -27.16 -29.46
CA ASP A 836 -22.12 -28.49 -28.88
C ASP A 836 -23.14 -28.43 -27.72
N PRO A 837 -23.90 -29.51 -27.44
CA PRO A 837 -24.79 -29.53 -26.29
C PRO A 837 -23.98 -29.43 -24.98
N PRO A 838 -24.54 -28.88 -23.89
CA PRO A 838 -23.80 -28.64 -22.64
C PRO A 838 -23.07 -29.88 -22.11
N GLU A 839 -23.65 -31.06 -22.28
CA GLU A 839 -23.10 -32.34 -21.83
C GLU A 839 -21.93 -32.88 -22.66
N GLU A 840 -21.63 -32.32 -23.83
CA GLU A 840 -20.51 -32.76 -24.65
C GLU A 840 -19.18 -32.62 -23.89
N ALA A 841 -19.04 -31.57 -23.08
CA ALA A 841 -17.87 -31.34 -22.23
C ALA A 841 -17.57 -32.53 -21.31
N TRP A 842 -18.59 -33.20 -20.79
CA TRP A 842 -18.42 -34.29 -19.82
C TRP A 842 -17.75 -35.53 -20.40
N LYS A 843 -17.63 -35.63 -21.73
CA LYS A 843 -16.95 -36.74 -22.42
C LYS A 843 -15.43 -36.63 -22.40
N TYR A 844 -14.86 -35.51 -21.96
CA TYR A 844 -13.42 -35.24 -22.07
C TYR A 844 -12.75 -35.22 -20.70
N ARG A 845 -11.50 -35.72 -20.63
CA ARG A 845 -10.72 -35.75 -19.40
C ARG A 845 -10.29 -34.36 -18.94
N TYR A 846 -9.94 -33.47 -19.87
CA TYR A 846 -9.42 -32.15 -19.54
C TYR A 846 -10.33 -31.06 -20.07
N LEU A 847 -10.67 -30.10 -19.22
CA LEU A 847 -11.56 -28.99 -19.56
C LEU A 847 -10.83 -27.67 -19.37
N LEU A 848 -10.59 -26.95 -20.46
CA LEU A 848 -10.01 -25.61 -20.37
C LEU A 848 -11.05 -24.66 -19.79
N ASP A 849 -10.72 -23.93 -18.74
CA ASP A 849 -11.55 -22.85 -18.19
C ASP A 849 -10.79 -21.54 -18.35
N MET A 850 -11.46 -20.51 -18.86
CA MET A 850 -10.88 -19.19 -19.11
C MET A 850 -11.89 -18.13 -18.73
N ASP A 851 -11.39 -17.06 -18.13
CA ASP A 851 -12.18 -15.88 -17.84
C ASP A 851 -12.77 -15.27 -19.15
N GLY A 852 -13.87 -14.55 -18.99
CA GLY A 852 -14.57 -13.85 -20.08
C GLY A 852 -14.52 -12.36 -19.85
N HIS A 853 -15.69 -11.72 -19.76
CA HIS A 853 -15.77 -10.34 -19.27
C HIS A 853 -15.33 -10.24 -17.81
N SER A 854 -15.58 -11.31 -17.05
CA SER A 854 -15.08 -11.53 -15.71
C SER A 854 -14.90 -13.04 -15.47
N TYR A 855 -15.27 -13.56 -14.29
CA TYR A 855 -15.18 -14.98 -13.94
C TYR A 855 -15.94 -15.93 -14.90
N SER A 856 -15.54 -17.20 -14.89
CA SER A 856 -16.22 -18.26 -15.67
C SER A 856 -17.42 -18.86 -14.92
N GLY A 857 -18.62 -18.64 -15.46
CA GLY A 857 -19.86 -19.27 -14.96
C GLY A 857 -19.96 -20.79 -15.16
N ARG A 858 -19.00 -21.43 -15.83
CA ARG A 858 -18.99 -22.89 -16.06
C ARG A 858 -18.07 -23.66 -15.13
N PHE A 859 -17.19 -22.95 -14.42
CA PHE A 859 -16.14 -23.57 -13.63
C PHE A 859 -16.68 -24.54 -12.58
N VAL A 860 -17.76 -24.17 -11.88
CA VAL A 860 -18.40 -25.04 -10.87
C VAL A 860 -18.94 -26.34 -11.51
N ALA A 861 -19.51 -26.27 -12.71
CA ALA A 861 -19.99 -27.46 -13.41
C ALA A 861 -18.82 -28.34 -13.88
N PHE A 862 -17.70 -27.74 -14.31
CA PHE A 862 -16.47 -28.47 -14.68
C PHE A 862 -15.86 -29.19 -13.48
N MET A 863 -15.80 -28.51 -12.33
CA MET A 863 -15.37 -29.13 -11.08
C MET A 863 -16.21 -30.35 -10.71
N ARG A 864 -17.52 -30.34 -11.01
CA ARG A 864 -18.43 -31.45 -10.72
C ARG A 864 -18.40 -32.58 -11.76
N SER A 865 -17.71 -32.43 -12.88
CA SER A 865 -17.88 -33.33 -14.02
C SER A 865 -17.02 -34.59 -14.03
N ASN A 866 -16.22 -34.83 -12.98
CA ASN A 866 -15.16 -35.85 -12.95
C ASN A 866 -14.14 -35.68 -14.10
N SER A 867 -13.94 -34.45 -14.55
CA SER A 867 -12.87 -34.07 -15.48
C SER A 867 -11.86 -33.23 -14.70
N LEU A 868 -10.66 -33.06 -15.23
CA LEU A 868 -9.63 -32.17 -14.70
C LEU A 868 -9.81 -30.77 -15.33
N PRO A 869 -10.27 -29.75 -14.58
CA PRO A 869 -10.30 -28.40 -15.08
C PRO A 869 -8.88 -27.84 -15.13
N MET A 870 -8.52 -27.23 -16.26
CA MET A 870 -7.28 -26.50 -16.48
C MET A 870 -7.63 -25.03 -16.62
N LYS A 871 -7.40 -24.23 -15.57
CA LYS A 871 -7.99 -22.89 -15.40
C LYS A 871 -6.98 -21.77 -15.60
N VAL A 872 -7.25 -20.89 -16.56
CA VAL A 872 -6.64 -19.56 -16.67
C VAL A 872 -7.58 -18.58 -15.98
N ALA A 873 -7.10 -17.92 -14.91
CA ALA A 873 -7.94 -17.00 -14.14
C ALA A 873 -7.18 -15.80 -13.60
N PHE A 874 -7.78 -14.62 -13.78
CA PHE A 874 -7.32 -13.32 -13.30
C PHE A 874 -8.32 -12.67 -12.35
N PHE A 875 -9.59 -13.06 -12.45
CA PHE A 875 -10.64 -12.62 -11.54
C PHE A 875 -10.69 -13.54 -10.31
N ARG A 876 -10.73 -12.92 -9.13
CA ARG A 876 -10.91 -13.59 -7.85
C ARG A 876 -12.38 -13.80 -7.56
N GLU A 877 -12.69 -14.97 -7.01
CA GLU A 877 -14.05 -15.42 -6.71
C GLU A 877 -14.19 -15.79 -5.23
N TRP A 878 -15.43 -15.94 -4.74
CA TRP A 878 -15.71 -16.25 -3.34
C TRP A 878 -15.10 -17.56 -2.84
N HIS A 879 -14.84 -18.52 -3.73
CA HIS A 879 -14.35 -19.85 -3.39
C HIS A 879 -12.81 -19.98 -3.39
N ASP A 880 -12.08 -18.89 -3.58
CA ASP A 880 -10.61 -18.92 -3.68
C ASP A 880 -9.92 -19.40 -2.39
N ASN A 881 -10.60 -19.31 -1.24
CA ASN A 881 -10.08 -19.85 0.03
C ASN A 881 -10.33 -21.35 0.23
N VAL A 882 -11.20 -21.98 -0.58
CA VAL A 882 -11.59 -23.38 -0.40
C VAL A 882 -11.15 -24.29 -1.55
N LEU A 883 -10.84 -23.73 -2.73
CA LEU A 883 -10.29 -24.47 -3.85
C LEU A 883 -8.77 -24.25 -3.96
N VAL A 884 -8.00 -25.34 -3.83
CA VAL A 884 -6.54 -25.31 -3.88
C VAL A 884 -6.04 -25.76 -5.28
N PRO A 885 -5.25 -24.93 -5.98
CA PRO A 885 -4.59 -25.31 -7.23
C PRO A 885 -3.69 -26.55 -7.03
N TRP A 886 -3.59 -27.40 -8.05
CA TRP A 886 -2.90 -28.70 -8.05
C TRP A 886 -3.47 -29.77 -7.10
N VAL A 887 -4.51 -29.46 -6.33
CA VAL A 887 -5.28 -30.44 -5.55
C VAL A 887 -6.64 -30.68 -6.20
N HIS A 888 -7.32 -29.61 -6.61
CA HIS A 888 -8.68 -29.68 -7.17
C HIS A 888 -8.76 -29.35 -8.66
N TYR A 889 -7.82 -28.55 -9.17
CA TYR A 889 -7.74 -28.17 -10.59
C TYR A 889 -6.29 -27.83 -10.95
N ALA A 890 -5.96 -27.84 -12.24
CA ALA A 890 -4.65 -27.41 -12.72
C ALA A 890 -4.67 -25.91 -13.07
N PRO A 891 -3.93 -25.04 -12.36
CA PRO A 891 -3.82 -23.63 -12.73
C PRO A 891 -2.96 -23.49 -13.99
N LEU A 892 -3.36 -22.59 -14.87
CA LEU A 892 -2.64 -22.23 -16.08
C LEU A 892 -2.14 -20.79 -16.01
N ASN A 893 -0.94 -20.58 -16.52
CA ASN A 893 -0.35 -19.28 -16.75
C ASN A 893 -1.06 -18.58 -17.92
N LYS A 894 -0.93 -17.25 -17.99
CA LYS A 894 -1.54 -16.44 -19.04
C LYS A 894 -1.16 -16.91 -20.45
N ASP A 895 0.05 -17.42 -20.65
CA ASP A 895 0.55 -17.79 -21.97
C ASP A 895 0.07 -19.16 -22.45
N VAL A 896 -0.29 -20.05 -21.51
CA VAL A 896 -0.67 -21.47 -21.70
C VAL A 896 0.36 -22.33 -22.44
N ASP A 897 1.62 -21.88 -22.49
CA ASP A 897 2.71 -22.61 -23.16
C ASP A 897 3.03 -23.95 -22.49
N GLU A 898 2.60 -24.14 -21.25
CA GLU A 898 2.71 -25.38 -20.50
C GLU A 898 1.67 -26.45 -20.88
N VAL A 899 0.59 -26.09 -21.58
CA VAL A 899 -0.52 -27.02 -21.87
C VAL A 899 -0.10 -28.25 -22.67
N PRO A 900 0.72 -28.16 -23.74
CA PRO A 900 1.22 -29.33 -24.46
C PRO A 900 2.00 -30.29 -23.56
N GLU A 901 2.82 -29.75 -22.66
CA GLU A 901 3.58 -30.56 -21.72
C GLU A 901 2.66 -31.21 -20.68
N LEU A 902 1.67 -30.50 -20.17
CA LEU A 902 0.67 -31.08 -19.27
C LEU A 902 -0.08 -32.23 -19.96
N MET A 903 -0.47 -32.07 -21.22
CA MET A 903 -1.10 -33.14 -22.00
C MET A 903 -0.16 -34.33 -22.22
N ARG A 904 1.12 -34.09 -22.54
CA ARG A 904 2.12 -35.15 -22.67
C ARG A 904 2.30 -35.89 -21.34
N PHE A 905 2.56 -35.17 -20.26
CA PHE A 905 2.78 -35.72 -18.93
C PHE A 905 1.57 -36.51 -18.45
N PHE A 906 0.36 -35.95 -18.53
CA PHE A 906 -0.86 -36.58 -18.02
C PHE A 906 -1.36 -37.77 -18.83
N GLU A 907 -1.00 -37.88 -20.12
CA GLU A 907 -1.47 -39.00 -20.96
C GLU A 907 -0.38 -40.01 -21.30
N GLN A 908 0.91 -39.67 -21.22
CA GLN A 908 2.00 -40.57 -21.60
C GLN A 908 2.83 -41.06 -20.41
N ASP A 909 2.95 -40.30 -19.33
CA ASP A 909 3.72 -40.71 -18.16
C ASP A 909 2.80 -41.37 -17.11
N THR A 910 3.17 -42.55 -16.62
CA THR A 910 2.36 -43.29 -15.63
C THR A 910 2.08 -42.47 -14.37
N ALA A 911 3.07 -41.70 -13.89
CA ALA A 911 2.89 -40.81 -12.75
C ALA A 911 1.93 -39.66 -13.06
N GLY A 912 2.00 -39.09 -14.27
CA GLY A 912 1.12 -38.01 -14.70
C GLY A 912 -0.33 -38.48 -14.87
N GLN A 913 -0.55 -39.67 -15.42
CA GLN A 913 -1.88 -40.27 -15.54
C GLN A 913 -2.57 -40.41 -14.18
N GLU A 914 -1.85 -40.92 -13.17
CA GLU A 914 -2.39 -41.07 -11.81
C GLU A 914 -2.65 -39.72 -11.15
N ILE A 915 -1.75 -38.75 -11.33
CA ILE A 915 -1.92 -37.38 -10.83
C ILE A 915 -3.16 -36.73 -11.45
N ALA A 916 -3.33 -36.78 -12.76
CA ALA A 916 -4.45 -36.16 -13.46
C ALA A 916 -5.79 -36.72 -12.97
N LYS A 917 -5.87 -38.05 -12.84
CA LYS A 917 -7.03 -38.74 -12.28
C LYS A 917 -7.29 -38.34 -10.84
N THR A 918 -6.26 -38.31 -10.01
CA THR A 918 -6.37 -37.92 -8.58
C THR A 918 -6.91 -36.51 -8.42
N ILE A 919 -6.43 -35.55 -9.22
CA ILE A 919 -6.93 -34.16 -9.17
C ILE A 919 -8.39 -34.11 -9.66
N ALA A 920 -8.76 -34.83 -10.72
CA ALA A 920 -10.13 -34.84 -11.24
C ALA A 920 -11.14 -35.43 -10.23
N GLU A 921 -10.86 -36.63 -9.71
CA GLU A 921 -11.73 -37.32 -8.75
C GLU A 921 -11.76 -36.58 -7.41
N GLY A 922 -10.59 -36.13 -6.93
CA GLY A 922 -10.47 -35.34 -5.70
C GLY A 922 -11.16 -33.98 -5.81
N GLY A 923 -10.99 -33.30 -6.93
CA GLY A 923 -11.66 -32.04 -7.25
C GLY A 923 -13.18 -32.16 -7.29
N GLN A 924 -13.71 -33.20 -7.94
CA GLN A 924 -15.14 -33.50 -7.94
C GLN A 924 -15.67 -33.79 -6.55
N GLY A 925 -15.02 -34.70 -5.82
CA GLY A 925 -15.40 -35.07 -4.47
C GLY A 925 -15.40 -33.88 -3.51
N TRP A 926 -14.43 -32.98 -3.65
CA TRP A 926 -14.32 -31.77 -2.85
C TRP A 926 -15.37 -30.72 -3.24
N ALA A 927 -15.55 -30.45 -4.53
CA ALA A 927 -16.54 -29.49 -5.03
C ALA A 927 -17.96 -29.83 -4.57
N ASN A 928 -18.32 -31.12 -4.51
CA ASN A 928 -19.60 -31.59 -3.99
C ASN A 928 -19.80 -31.34 -2.49
N ARG A 929 -18.73 -31.00 -1.75
CA ARG A 929 -18.75 -30.74 -0.31
C ARG A 929 -18.61 -29.26 0.05
N VAL A 930 -17.99 -28.45 -0.80
CA VAL A 930 -17.65 -27.04 -0.47
C VAL A 930 -18.17 -25.99 -1.46
N LEU A 931 -18.69 -26.41 -2.61
CA LEU A 931 -19.30 -25.50 -3.60
C LEU A 931 -20.82 -25.69 -3.68
N ARG A 932 -21.46 -26.08 -2.57
CA ARG A 932 -22.91 -26.25 -2.51
C ARG A 932 -23.60 -24.91 -2.30
N ASN A 933 -24.90 -24.85 -2.57
CA ASN A 933 -25.68 -23.65 -2.29
C ASN A 933 -25.61 -23.30 -0.79
N GLU A 934 -25.55 -24.32 0.07
CA GLU A 934 -25.33 -24.19 1.51
C GLU A 934 -24.03 -23.44 1.86
N ASP A 935 -22.95 -23.71 1.13
CA ASP A 935 -21.65 -23.09 1.39
C ASP A 935 -21.64 -21.63 0.91
N MET A 936 -22.33 -21.32 -0.19
CA MET A 936 -22.58 -19.94 -0.63
C MET A 936 -23.37 -19.15 0.42
N GLU A 937 -24.42 -19.75 0.99
CA GLU A 937 -25.22 -19.13 2.06
C GLU A 937 -24.37 -18.86 3.32
N VAL A 938 -23.50 -19.80 3.70
CA VAL A 938 -22.61 -19.65 4.86
C VAL A 938 -21.56 -18.57 4.63
N TYR A 939 -20.98 -18.48 3.43
CA TYR A 939 -20.05 -17.42 3.06
C TYR A 939 -20.74 -16.05 3.07
N MET A 940 -21.92 -15.93 2.44
CA MET A 940 -22.66 -14.67 2.39
C MET A 940 -23.10 -14.21 3.77
N PHE A 941 -23.53 -15.15 4.64
CA PHE A 941 -23.84 -14.83 6.03
C PHE A 941 -22.61 -14.32 6.75
N ARG A 942 -21.46 -14.99 6.56
CA ARG A 942 -20.22 -14.54 7.20
C ARG A 942 -19.85 -13.13 6.77
N LEU A 943 -19.89 -12.88 5.47
CA LEU A 943 -19.51 -11.61 4.88
C LEU A 943 -20.32 -10.44 5.44
N LEU A 944 -21.64 -10.60 5.60
CA LEU A 944 -22.49 -9.50 6.05
C LEU A 944 -22.44 -9.26 7.57
N LEU A 945 -21.84 -10.16 8.35
CA LEU A 945 -21.56 -9.93 9.77
C LEU A 945 -20.30 -9.10 9.99
N GLU A 946 -19.30 -9.28 9.11
CA GLU A 946 -18.02 -8.55 9.13
C GLU A 946 -18.20 -7.13 8.58
#